data_AF-A0A6G0UF25-F1
#
_entry.id   AF-A0A6G0UF25-F1
#
_cell.length_a   1.000
_cell.length_b   1.000
_cell.length_c   1.000
_cell.angle_alpha   90.00
_cell.angle_beta   90.00
_cell.angle_gamma   90.00
#
_symmetry.space_group_name_H-M   'P 1'
#
loop_
_entity.id
_entity.type
_entity.pdbx_description
1 polymer ?
#
loop_
_entity_poly.entity_id
_entity_poly.type
_entity_poly.pdbx_seq_one_letter_code
_entity_poly.pdbx_strand_id
1 'polypeptide(L)'
;MTELNILILGQTGVGKSTFINALATYITYDSLEEAVSKDLVALIPTEFHQIDSNMRELTIQTGESMNECFVKGKSATKSPRAYVLEHNGCRYRIIDTPGIGDVDGIAVDKQNMQNIMHFAAQYDKIHAICVLLLPNVSRLTEEFQLYFNELFVQFHRSAANNIIFCYTNTSGYMFKPQQTLTQLDLLLKKINTQHRIEIKARDKNRAYSFDNMAYRYCCIKNQYPHFEFSEDEESVYTKSYAISRQESDRMLKFIRTLTPHDSKESMSIFYVRHMIECCTYPLAAIGNAIQKTIAQIDEYKEHVRRFGDNVNELKKMLMTKEEDIAVASRIRNIEENKDKLNKNIRSNEVLKNEIESEQKQIYEACVKGAFFLQTNALTPINDATEGYLTKLIESGKQCGTREKVREYEKMLDNYLKEKNIFYHHISRLPKGVQHIRSDEMLKLLNSLKKMKHYGKDVEAAMNQALKPARIDNQIKKGEEKHKKELQQLEEQFKERENKLEEERKQREKKFRQLEKTVQEDRKKEQEEREARFQKLLEAQSKEKQDELKKEHAEECKRREQQYAKERKRREYEFEQREQQHKQEYEKEHKRLKQEHEEELKRHEQHEQQLKEEVDKYKSADFEKWTILKKDDSINSLLKKIEDKYPGSEMDKLRAEARDKFGIDSDKFNLGITGQSGVGKSTLVNALRGYDDNDPEAATVGITECTDEVKGYPHPKIEHLVLYDLPGAGTRRHRAETYFCDKRLYVFDCLLVVMAVRAFEDDLILAKFAQEKGTPVIFIRNKAKNDFETMQDKNKDMKEEELIELTISTIKKSTKEEIEKVGIKNPNIFIIEGRSLRESSQ
;
A
#
# COMPACT_ATOMS: atom_id res chain seq x y z
N MET A 1 -25.84 24.38 -7.88
CA MET A 1 -24.63 23.62 -8.27
C MET A 1 -24.95 22.14 -8.26
N THR A 2 -24.61 21.40 -9.32
CA THR A 2 -24.78 19.94 -9.35
C THR A 2 -23.78 19.28 -8.41
N GLU A 3 -24.24 18.34 -7.57
CA GLU A 3 -23.38 17.58 -6.66
C GLU A 3 -23.07 16.20 -7.23
N LEU A 4 -21.78 15.86 -7.31
CA LEU A 4 -21.30 14.58 -7.82
C LEU A 4 -20.47 13.87 -6.75
N ASN A 5 -20.91 12.68 -6.35
CA ASN A 5 -20.21 11.82 -5.39
C ASN A 5 -19.27 10.86 -6.11
N ILE A 6 -17.99 10.91 -5.75
CA ILE A 6 -16.91 10.10 -6.32
C ILE A 6 -16.32 9.25 -5.19
N LEU A 7 -16.37 7.94 -5.33
CA LEU A 7 -15.76 7.00 -4.39
C LEU A 7 -14.34 6.65 -4.86
N ILE A 8 -13.33 6.88 -4.02
CA ILE A 8 -11.93 6.52 -4.31
C ILE A 8 -11.65 5.15 -3.68
N LEU A 9 -11.15 4.20 -4.45
CA LEU A 9 -10.76 2.86 -3.98
C LEU A 9 -9.36 2.54 -4.50
N GLY A 10 -8.60 1.71 -3.79
CA GLY A 10 -7.22 1.42 -4.18
C GLY A 10 -6.46 0.65 -3.12
N GLN A 11 -5.48 -0.15 -3.54
CA GLN A 11 -4.62 -0.87 -2.60
C GLN A 11 -3.89 0.07 -1.64
N THR A 12 -3.47 -0.46 -0.49
CA THR A 12 -2.59 0.26 0.44
C THR A 12 -1.30 0.69 -0.27
N GLY A 13 -0.90 1.95 -0.10
CA GLY A 13 0.30 2.51 -0.72
C GLY A 13 0.16 3.03 -2.16
N VAL A 14 -1.00 2.90 -2.82
CA VAL A 14 -1.20 3.40 -4.20
C VAL A 14 -1.25 4.94 -4.32
N GLY A 15 -1.31 5.65 -3.19
CA GLY A 15 -1.30 7.11 -3.14
C GLY A 15 -2.68 7.78 -3.22
N LYS A 16 -3.72 7.19 -2.60
CA LYS A 16 -5.09 7.77 -2.57
C LYS A 16 -5.13 9.19 -1.99
N SER A 17 -4.61 9.38 -0.78
CA SER A 17 -4.61 10.69 -0.11
C SER A 17 -3.81 11.74 -0.88
N THR A 18 -2.63 11.34 -1.39
CA THR A 18 -1.81 12.20 -2.25
C THR A 18 -2.52 12.57 -3.54
N PHE A 19 -3.22 11.63 -4.18
CA PHE A 19 -4.02 11.89 -5.37
C PHE A 19 -5.15 12.89 -5.11
N ILE A 20 -5.83 12.83 -3.96
CA ILE A 20 -6.89 13.79 -3.61
C ILE A 20 -6.34 15.20 -3.45
N ASN A 21 -5.21 15.36 -2.74
CA ASN A 21 -4.55 16.67 -2.63
C ASN A 21 -4.06 17.17 -3.98
N ALA A 22 -3.46 16.28 -4.78
CA ALA A 22 -2.98 16.60 -6.11
C ALA A 22 -4.13 17.06 -7.02
N LEU A 23 -5.23 16.31 -7.05
CA LEU A 23 -6.45 16.66 -7.79
C LEU A 23 -7.00 18.02 -7.37
N ALA A 24 -7.10 18.29 -6.07
CA ALA A 24 -7.51 19.59 -5.54
C ALA A 24 -6.57 20.71 -5.99
N THR A 25 -5.27 20.46 -6.03
CA THR A 25 -4.26 21.41 -6.55
C THR A 25 -4.48 21.67 -8.05
N TYR A 26 -4.64 20.62 -8.86
CA TYR A 26 -4.75 20.72 -10.31
C TYR A 26 -6.00 21.47 -10.80
N ILE A 27 -7.10 21.34 -10.07
CA ILE A 27 -8.36 22.03 -10.42
C ILE A 27 -8.43 23.46 -9.86
N THR A 28 -7.52 23.82 -8.95
CA THR A 28 -7.47 25.14 -8.30
C THR A 28 -6.53 26.09 -9.06
N TYR A 29 -5.37 25.62 -9.51
CA TYR A 29 -4.33 26.45 -10.13
C TYR A 29 -4.06 26.05 -11.58
N ASP A 30 -3.82 27.05 -12.43
CA ASP A 30 -3.67 26.88 -13.88
C ASP A 30 -2.32 26.33 -14.32
N SER A 31 -1.28 26.56 -13.52
CA SER A 31 0.06 26.08 -13.78
C SER A 31 0.80 25.67 -12.50
N LEU A 32 1.94 25.00 -12.68
CA LEU A 32 2.79 24.62 -11.55
C LEU A 32 3.37 25.85 -10.84
N GLU A 33 3.76 26.87 -11.61
CA GLU A 33 4.32 28.12 -11.08
C GLU A 33 3.28 28.84 -10.20
N GLU A 34 2.03 28.89 -10.65
CA GLU A 34 0.95 29.43 -9.83
C GLU A 34 0.78 28.62 -8.55
N ALA A 35 0.70 27.29 -8.66
CA ALA A 35 0.51 26.39 -7.51
C ALA A 35 1.62 26.50 -6.46
N VAL A 36 2.85 26.81 -6.88
CA VAL A 36 4.01 27.02 -5.98
C VAL A 36 4.02 28.43 -5.38
N SER A 37 3.55 29.44 -6.12
CA SER A 37 3.51 30.84 -5.67
C SER A 37 2.38 31.14 -4.67
N LYS A 38 1.46 30.19 -4.47
CA LYS A 38 0.25 30.31 -3.66
C LYS A 38 0.29 29.37 -2.46
N ASP A 39 -0.77 29.42 -1.65
CA ASP A 39 -0.91 28.55 -0.49
C ASP A 39 -1.05 27.08 -0.91
N LEU A 40 -0.32 26.21 -0.20
CA LEU A 40 -0.31 24.78 -0.44
C LEU A 40 -1.71 24.18 -0.18
N VAL A 41 -2.23 23.44 -1.16
CA VAL A 41 -3.50 22.72 -1.03
C VAL A 41 -3.27 21.36 -0.38
N ALA A 42 -3.29 21.31 0.96
CA ALA A 42 -3.10 20.10 1.76
C ALA A 42 -4.38 19.71 2.51
N LEU A 43 -5.35 19.12 1.82
CA LEU A 43 -6.64 18.69 2.41
C LEU A 43 -6.49 17.50 3.36
N ILE A 44 -5.55 16.61 3.03
CA ILE A 44 -5.24 15.40 3.78
C ILE A 44 -3.77 15.45 4.17
N PRO A 45 -3.43 15.32 5.47
CA PRO A 45 -2.03 15.19 5.86
C PRO A 45 -1.35 14.04 5.14
N THR A 46 -0.21 14.33 4.51
CA THR A 46 0.58 13.36 3.76
C THR A 46 2.03 13.41 4.21
N GLU A 47 2.66 12.25 4.28
CA GLU A 47 4.07 12.07 4.57
C GLU A 47 4.76 11.39 3.39
N PHE A 48 5.92 11.89 2.99
CA PHE A 48 6.81 11.22 2.04
C PHE A 48 8.25 11.68 2.24
N HIS A 49 9.18 10.87 1.73
CA HIS A 49 10.61 11.18 1.78
C HIS A 49 11.08 11.72 0.42
N GLN A 50 11.93 12.75 0.47
CA GLN A 50 12.67 13.30 -0.66
C GLN A 50 14.16 13.09 -0.38
N ILE A 51 14.93 12.71 -1.40
CA ILE A 51 16.38 12.63 -1.29
C ILE A 51 16.96 13.86 -2.00
N ASP A 52 17.87 14.59 -1.34
CA ASP A 52 18.57 15.72 -1.94
C ASP A 52 19.80 15.27 -2.75
N SER A 53 20.43 16.19 -3.48
CA SER A 53 21.63 15.92 -4.27
C SER A 53 22.82 15.41 -3.45
N ASN A 54 22.80 15.60 -2.13
CA ASN A 54 23.81 15.13 -1.19
C ASN A 54 23.45 13.78 -0.54
N MET A 55 22.47 13.05 -1.09
CA MET A 55 21.97 11.77 -0.58
C MET A 55 21.37 11.87 0.83
N ARG A 56 20.98 13.06 1.28
CA ARG A 56 20.30 13.26 2.57
C ARG A 56 18.81 13.03 2.39
N GLU A 57 18.23 12.28 3.33
CA GLU A 57 16.79 12.05 3.36
C GLU A 57 16.10 13.20 4.09
N LEU A 58 15.19 13.86 3.38
CA LEU A 58 14.31 14.89 3.89
C LEU A 58 12.90 14.31 4.01
N THR A 59 12.35 14.31 5.22
CA THR A 59 10.95 13.90 5.45
C THR A 59 10.05 15.12 5.31
N ILE A 60 9.10 15.05 4.38
CA ILE A 60 8.10 16.09 4.12
C ILE A 60 6.79 15.65 4.76
N GLN A 61 6.20 16.52 5.59
CA GLN A 61 4.94 16.25 6.25
C GLN A 61 4.03 17.48 6.15
N THR A 62 2.85 17.32 5.54
CA THR A 62 1.93 18.44 5.27
C THR A 62 0.89 18.69 6.39
N GLY A 63 1.04 18.02 7.54
CA GLY A 63 0.19 18.19 8.73
C GLY A 63 0.11 16.93 9.59
N GLU A 64 -0.76 16.96 10.59
CA GLU A 64 -1.04 15.82 11.49
C GLU A 64 -2.52 15.48 11.50
N SER A 65 -2.84 14.18 11.57
CA SER A 65 -4.23 13.71 11.69
C SER A 65 -4.29 12.37 12.41
N MET A 66 -5.22 12.25 13.36
CA MET A 66 -5.49 10.96 14.02
C MET A 66 -6.09 9.91 13.06
N ASN A 67 -6.70 10.36 11.95
CA ASN A 67 -7.24 9.49 10.91
C ASN A 67 -6.17 8.98 9.93
N GLU A 68 -4.92 9.45 10.05
CA GLU A 68 -3.80 9.03 9.20
C GLU A 68 -2.82 8.12 9.97
N CYS A 69 -2.15 7.23 9.24
CA CYS A 69 -1.10 6.33 9.73
C CYS A 69 0.04 6.24 8.71
N PHE A 70 1.23 6.70 9.07
CA PHE A 70 2.38 6.70 8.17
C PHE A 70 3.28 5.45 8.32
N VAL A 71 2.76 4.38 8.93
CA VAL A 71 3.47 3.11 9.05
C VAL A 71 3.47 2.36 7.72
N LYS A 72 4.66 2.07 7.18
CA LYS A 72 4.82 1.35 5.90
C LYS A 72 4.05 0.02 5.91
N GLY A 73 3.25 -0.20 4.86
CA GLY A 73 2.45 -1.41 4.68
C GLY A 73 1.06 -1.39 5.36
N LYS A 74 0.77 -0.40 6.22
CA LYS A 74 -0.58 -0.18 6.76
C LYS A 74 -1.38 0.80 5.91
N SER A 75 -2.71 0.70 5.96
CA SER A 75 -3.56 1.71 5.35
C SER A 75 -3.26 3.09 5.96
N ALA A 76 -2.98 4.08 5.10
CA ALA A 76 -2.77 5.46 5.54
C ALA A 76 -4.05 6.04 6.16
N THR A 77 -5.13 6.06 5.39
CA THR A 77 -6.46 6.45 5.86
C THR A 77 -7.05 5.36 6.75
N LYS A 78 -7.46 5.69 7.98
CA LYS A 78 -8.07 4.74 8.94
C LYS A 78 -9.59 4.62 8.83
N SER A 79 -10.27 5.70 8.44
CA SER A 79 -11.73 5.72 8.27
C SER A 79 -12.12 6.56 7.06
N PRO A 80 -13.20 6.20 6.34
CA PRO A 80 -13.66 6.95 5.19
C PRO A 80 -13.99 8.40 5.54
N ARG A 81 -13.67 9.33 4.64
CA ARG A 81 -13.97 10.76 4.81
C ARG A 81 -14.29 11.41 3.48
N ALA A 82 -15.23 12.35 3.49
CA ALA A 82 -15.60 13.11 2.30
C ALA A 82 -14.94 14.50 2.29
N TYR A 83 -14.42 14.88 1.13
CA TYR A 83 -13.88 16.21 0.83
C TYR A 83 -14.68 16.82 -0.32
N VAL A 84 -15.04 18.10 -0.22
CA VAL A 84 -15.84 18.77 -1.24
C VAL A 84 -14.96 19.76 -1.99
N LEU A 85 -14.93 19.61 -3.31
CA LEU A 85 -14.19 20.47 -4.23
C LEU A 85 -15.18 21.14 -5.19
N GLU A 86 -14.98 22.42 -5.48
CA GLU A 86 -15.77 23.14 -6.48
C GLU A 86 -14.95 23.34 -7.74
N HIS A 87 -15.51 22.95 -8.89
CA HIS A 87 -14.83 23.12 -10.17
C HIS A 87 -15.86 23.16 -11.31
N ASN A 88 -15.70 24.11 -12.24
CA ASN A 88 -16.55 24.26 -13.43
C ASN A 88 -18.07 24.22 -13.15
N GLY A 89 -18.50 24.92 -12.08
CA GLY A 89 -19.92 25.04 -11.68
C GLY A 89 -20.53 23.78 -11.06
N CYS A 90 -19.72 22.79 -10.72
CA CYS A 90 -20.10 21.55 -10.04
C CYS A 90 -19.40 21.43 -8.69
N ARG A 91 -20.07 20.74 -7.75
CA ARG A 91 -19.48 20.33 -6.47
C ARG A 91 -19.16 18.85 -6.53
N TYR A 92 -17.89 18.51 -6.40
CA TYR A 92 -17.40 17.15 -6.39
C TYR A 92 -17.11 16.72 -4.95
N ARG A 93 -17.89 15.77 -4.45
CA ARG A 93 -17.66 15.13 -3.15
C ARG A 93 -16.79 13.90 -3.36
N ILE A 94 -15.53 14.00 -2.99
CA ILE A 94 -14.55 12.93 -3.08
C ILE A 94 -14.51 12.17 -1.75
N ILE A 95 -14.91 10.91 -1.79
CA ILE A 95 -14.92 10.01 -0.63
C ILE A 95 -13.58 9.28 -0.63
N ASP A 96 -12.68 9.72 0.25
CA ASP A 96 -11.46 9.00 0.58
C ASP A 96 -11.78 7.76 1.42
N THR A 97 -11.03 6.69 1.20
CA THR A 97 -11.25 5.41 1.87
C THR A 97 -9.95 4.81 2.38
N PRO A 98 -10.02 3.97 3.42
CA PRO A 98 -8.93 3.05 3.73
C PRO A 98 -8.49 2.23 2.51
N GLY A 99 -7.21 1.88 2.48
CA GLY A 99 -6.68 0.90 1.54
C GLY A 99 -7.12 -0.51 1.86
N ILE A 100 -7.07 -1.35 0.82
CA ILE A 100 -7.32 -2.78 0.91
C ILE A 100 -5.98 -3.49 0.64
N GLY A 101 -5.73 -4.60 1.31
CA GLY A 101 -4.50 -5.38 1.21
C GLY A 101 -3.37 -4.82 2.07
N ASP A 102 -3.68 -4.41 3.30
CA ASP A 102 -2.65 -4.02 4.28
C ASP A 102 -2.06 -5.22 5.04
N VAL A 103 -1.01 -4.97 5.83
CA VAL A 103 -0.31 -6.01 6.62
C VAL A 103 -1.15 -6.62 7.75
N ASP A 104 -2.31 -6.03 8.07
CA ASP A 104 -3.21 -6.52 9.13
C ASP A 104 -4.22 -7.56 8.57
N GLY A 105 -4.29 -7.74 7.24
CA GLY A 105 -4.83 -8.93 6.57
C GLY A 105 -6.32 -8.89 6.23
N ILE A 106 -6.84 -10.02 5.72
CA ILE A 106 -8.18 -10.13 5.09
C ILE A 106 -9.32 -9.74 6.05
N ALA A 107 -9.19 -10.03 7.35
CA ALA A 107 -10.22 -9.67 8.32
C ALA A 107 -10.36 -8.15 8.47
N VAL A 108 -9.24 -7.43 8.44
CA VAL A 108 -9.22 -5.96 8.46
C VAL A 108 -9.74 -5.41 7.14
N ASP A 109 -9.37 -6.01 6.01
CA ASP A 109 -9.91 -5.63 4.69
C ASP A 109 -11.44 -5.75 4.63
N LYS A 110 -12.02 -6.84 5.15
CA LYS A 110 -13.47 -7.01 5.26
C LYS A 110 -14.10 -5.90 6.11
N GLN A 111 -13.50 -5.56 7.25
CA GLN A 111 -13.99 -4.47 8.12
C GLN A 111 -13.89 -3.10 7.44
N ASN A 112 -12.79 -2.84 6.72
CA ASN A 112 -12.60 -1.62 5.95
C ASN A 112 -13.67 -1.50 4.87
N MET A 113 -13.97 -2.57 4.14
CA MET A 113 -15.04 -2.58 3.14
C MET A 113 -16.42 -2.34 3.76
N GLN A 114 -16.71 -2.93 4.92
CA GLN A 114 -17.94 -2.62 5.65
C GLN A 114 -18.04 -1.13 5.97
N ASN A 115 -16.99 -0.52 6.51
CA ASN A 115 -16.99 0.90 6.87
C ASN A 115 -17.17 1.79 5.62
N ILE A 116 -16.52 1.44 4.51
CA ILE A 116 -16.63 2.14 3.23
C ILE A 116 -18.07 2.11 2.71
N MET A 117 -18.69 0.92 2.69
CA MET A 117 -20.06 0.77 2.18
C MET A 117 -21.08 1.53 3.05
N HIS A 118 -20.95 1.48 4.37
CA HIS A 118 -21.81 2.25 5.28
C HIS A 118 -21.65 3.76 5.09
N PHE A 119 -20.42 4.24 4.91
CA PHE A 119 -20.17 5.66 4.65
C PHE A 119 -20.73 6.09 3.30
N ALA A 120 -20.50 5.30 2.24
CA ALA A 120 -21.02 5.57 0.91
C ALA A 120 -22.57 5.56 0.87
N ALA A 121 -23.21 4.74 1.71
CA ALA A 121 -24.67 4.66 1.83
C ALA A 121 -25.34 5.94 2.34
N GLN A 122 -24.59 6.85 2.96
CA GLN A 122 -25.10 8.16 3.39
C GLN A 122 -25.48 9.05 2.19
N TYR A 123 -25.01 8.71 1.00
CA TYR A 123 -25.29 9.41 -0.24
C TYR A 123 -26.13 8.54 -1.16
N ASP A 124 -27.30 9.03 -1.60
CA ASP A 124 -28.21 8.24 -2.44
C ASP A 124 -27.61 7.81 -3.80
N LYS A 125 -26.63 8.58 -4.30
CA LYS A 125 -26.10 8.44 -5.67
C LYS A 125 -24.58 8.42 -5.69
N ILE A 126 -23.99 7.46 -6.40
CA ILE A 126 -22.55 7.39 -6.68
C ILE A 126 -22.35 7.65 -8.18
N HIS A 127 -21.63 8.72 -8.52
CA HIS A 127 -21.45 9.13 -9.92
C HIS A 127 -20.24 8.43 -10.55
N ALA A 128 -19.19 8.20 -9.77
CA ALA A 128 -18.02 7.45 -10.19
C ALA A 128 -17.41 6.65 -9.04
N ILE A 129 -16.81 5.51 -9.39
CA ILE A 129 -15.98 4.68 -8.54
C ILE A 129 -14.59 4.68 -9.18
N CYS A 130 -13.68 5.46 -8.63
CA CYS A 130 -12.31 5.59 -9.11
C CYS A 130 -11.43 4.52 -8.46
N VAL A 131 -10.97 3.55 -9.23
CA VAL A 131 -10.05 2.50 -8.78
C VAL A 131 -8.62 2.93 -9.11
N LEU A 132 -7.85 3.24 -8.07
CA LEU A 132 -6.47 3.70 -8.17
C LEU A 132 -5.50 2.51 -8.27
N LEU A 133 -4.57 2.60 -9.23
CA LEU A 133 -3.63 1.53 -9.58
C LEU A 133 -2.23 2.08 -9.89
N LEU A 134 -1.19 1.30 -9.64
CA LEU A 134 0.14 1.58 -10.18
C LEU A 134 0.24 1.09 -11.64
N PRO A 135 1.05 1.71 -12.52
CA PRO A 135 1.09 1.39 -13.95
C PRO A 135 1.82 0.09 -14.32
N ASN A 136 2.68 -0.46 -13.45
CA ASN A 136 3.58 -1.56 -13.84
C ASN A 136 3.43 -2.85 -13.03
N VAL A 137 2.20 -3.24 -12.70
CA VAL A 137 1.90 -4.56 -12.16
C VAL A 137 2.07 -5.58 -13.28
N SER A 138 3.17 -6.32 -13.23
CA SER A 138 3.62 -7.19 -14.32
C SER A 138 2.92 -8.55 -14.38
N ARG A 139 2.24 -8.95 -13.28
CA ARG A 139 1.65 -10.28 -13.13
C ARG A 139 0.25 -10.18 -12.55
N LEU A 140 -0.66 -11.02 -13.07
CA LEU A 140 -1.95 -11.29 -12.44
C LEU A 140 -1.76 -12.22 -11.24
N THR A 141 -1.30 -11.69 -10.12
CA THR A 141 -1.08 -12.49 -8.91
C THR A 141 -2.40 -12.81 -8.20
N GLU A 142 -2.38 -13.81 -7.30
CA GLU A 142 -3.53 -14.11 -6.43
C GLU A 142 -3.93 -12.90 -5.57
N GLU A 143 -2.95 -12.12 -5.12
CA GLU A 143 -3.18 -10.87 -4.37
C GLU A 143 -3.94 -9.83 -5.22
N PHE A 144 -3.55 -9.68 -6.49
CA PHE A 144 -4.20 -8.74 -7.40
C PHE A 144 -5.65 -9.18 -7.69
N GLN A 145 -5.88 -10.47 -7.92
CA GLN A 145 -7.22 -11.02 -8.13
C GLN A 145 -8.09 -10.90 -6.88
N LEU A 146 -7.54 -11.23 -5.71
CA LEU A 146 -8.21 -11.12 -4.42
C LEU A 146 -8.72 -9.69 -4.18
N TYR A 147 -7.85 -8.69 -4.37
CA TYR A 147 -8.18 -7.28 -4.19
C TYR A 147 -9.38 -6.85 -5.05
N PHE A 148 -9.34 -7.14 -6.36
CA PHE A 148 -10.40 -6.74 -7.28
C PHE A 148 -11.70 -7.48 -7.03
N ASN A 149 -11.63 -8.77 -6.75
CA ASN A 149 -12.80 -9.54 -6.41
C ASN A 149 -13.42 -9.07 -5.09
N GLU A 150 -12.60 -8.73 -4.09
CA GLU A 150 -13.09 -8.19 -2.81
C GLU A 150 -13.77 -6.83 -3.00
N LEU A 151 -13.32 -6.03 -3.96
CA LEU A 151 -13.99 -4.80 -4.35
C LEU A 151 -15.32 -5.11 -5.05
N PHE A 152 -15.33 -6.00 -6.05
CA PHE A 152 -16.52 -6.26 -6.87
C PHE A 152 -17.63 -7.02 -6.15
N VAL A 153 -17.33 -7.82 -5.13
CA VAL A 153 -18.39 -8.49 -4.33
C VAL A 153 -19.29 -7.53 -3.56
N GLN A 154 -18.89 -6.26 -3.41
CA GLN A 154 -19.60 -5.23 -2.66
C GLN A 154 -20.58 -4.42 -3.52
N PHE A 155 -20.42 -4.44 -4.84
CA PHE A 155 -21.20 -3.57 -5.73
C PHE A 155 -22.28 -4.33 -6.49
N HIS A 156 -23.43 -3.67 -6.61
CA HIS A 156 -24.46 -4.08 -7.54
C HIS A 156 -24.00 -3.86 -8.99
N ARG A 157 -24.46 -4.71 -9.91
CA ARG A 157 -24.05 -4.72 -11.32
C ARG A 157 -24.30 -3.42 -12.06
N SER A 158 -25.29 -2.62 -11.62
CA SER A 158 -25.55 -1.29 -12.18
C SER A 158 -24.39 -0.32 -11.98
N ALA A 159 -23.52 -0.56 -10.98
CA ALA A 159 -22.34 0.25 -10.74
C ALA A 159 -21.23 0.04 -11.79
N ALA A 160 -21.31 -1.01 -12.63
CA ALA A 160 -20.28 -1.33 -13.63
C ALA A 160 -19.95 -0.13 -14.53
N ASN A 161 -20.98 0.62 -14.94
CA ASN A 161 -20.83 1.79 -15.79
C ASN A 161 -20.23 3.01 -15.07
N ASN A 162 -20.13 2.99 -13.75
CA ASN A 162 -19.56 4.08 -12.96
C ASN A 162 -18.10 3.81 -12.56
N ILE A 163 -17.57 2.62 -12.86
CA ILE A 163 -16.17 2.27 -12.57
C ILE A 163 -15.23 2.93 -13.59
N ILE A 164 -14.22 3.62 -13.09
CA ILE A 164 -13.11 4.20 -13.84
C ILE A 164 -11.78 3.86 -13.16
N PHE A 165 -10.71 3.81 -13.94
CA PHE A 165 -9.37 3.41 -13.50
C PHE A 165 -8.43 4.62 -13.54
N CYS A 166 -7.77 4.88 -12.41
CA CYS A 166 -6.86 6.00 -12.22
C CYS A 166 -5.46 5.45 -11.94
N TYR A 167 -4.53 5.63 -12.85
CA TYR A 167 -3.16 5.15 -12.70
C TYR A 167 -2.31 6.25 -12.07
N THR A 168 -1.74 6.00 -10.89
CA THR A 168 -0.89 6.95 -10.16
C THR A 168 0.59 6.66 -10.40
N ASN A 169 1.48 7.63 -10.11
CA ASN A 169 2.94 7.49 -10.26
C ASN A 169 3.37 7.08 -11.68
N THR A 170 2.83 7.79 -12.68
CA THR A 170 2.99 7.43 -14.10
C THR A 170 4.11 8.18 -14.83
N SER A 171 4.77 9.17 -14.19
CA SER A 171 5.87 9.94 -14.76
C SER A 171 7.00 9.07 -15.33
N GLY A 172 7.50 8.12 -14.54
CA GLY A 172 8.53 7.14 -14.96
C GLY A 172 8.08 6.16 -16.05
N TYR A 173 6.82 6.25 -16.48
CA TYR A 173 6.20 5.37 -17.46
C TYR A 173 5.58 6.15 -18.62
N MET A 174 6.06 7.36 -18.88
CA MET A 174 5.58 8.24 -19.95
C MET A 174 4.07 8.51 -19.86
N PHE A 175 3.53 8.61 -18.63
CA PHE A 175 2.11 8.89 -18.35
C PHE A 175 1.16 7.85 -18.96
N LYS A 176 1.57 6.57 -18.90
CA LYS A 176 0.79 5.43 -19.43
C LYS A 176 0.60 4.35 -18.37
N PRO A 177 -0.50 3.57 -18.46
CA PRO A 177 -0.84 2.52 -17.50
C PRO A 177 -0.08 1.19 -17.68
N GLN A 178 0.90 1.15 -18.59
CA GLN A 178 1.81 0.03 -18.91
C GLN A 178 1.21 -1.38 -18.74
N GLN A 179 1.90 -2.28 -18.04
CA GLN A 179 1.54 -3.69 -17.93
C GLN A 179 0.28 -3.91 -17.09
N THR A 180 -0.01 -3.01 -16.14
CA THR A 180 -1.22 -3.12 -15.30
C THR A 180 -2.49 -3.10 -16.14
N LEU A 181 -2.54 -2.29 -17.21
CA LEU A 181 -3.69 -2.28 -18.13
C LEU A 181 -3.94 -3.66 -18.73
N THR A 182 -2.89 -4.38 -19.11
CA THR A 182 -3.01 -5.72 -19.69
C THR A 182 -3.49 -6.74 -18.64
N GLN A 183 -2.95 -6.71 -17.43
CA GLN A 183 -3.38 -7.62 -16.36
C GLN A 183 -4.83 -7.35 -15.93
N LEU A 184 -5.21 -6.07 -15.83
CA LEU A 184 -6.58 -5.66 -15.54
C LEU A 184 -7.54 -6.09 -16.64
N ASP A 185 -7.19 -5.91 -17.91
CA ASP A 185 -8.01 -6.32 -19.04
C ASP A 185 -8.23 -7.85 -19.08
N LEU A 186 -7.21 -8.65 -18.74
CA LEU A 186 -7.36 -10.11 -18.60
C LEU A 186 -8.33 -10.48 -17.48
N LEU A 187 -8.19 -9.86 -16.31
CA LEU A 187 -9.09 -10.08 -15.17
C LEU A 187 -10.53 -9.71 -15.51
N LEU A 188 -10.74 -8.53 -16.08
CA LEU A 188 -12.07 -8.05 -16.44
C LEU A 188 -12.71 -8.87 -17.56
N LYS A 189 -11.94 -9.42 -18.52
CA LYS A 189 -12.50 -10.35 -19.52
C LYS A 189 -13.10 -11.58 -18.86
N LYS A 190 -12.43 -12.18 -17.87
CA LYS A 190 -12.96 -13.31 -17.10
C LYS A 190 -14.28 -12.91 -16.41
N ILE A 191 -14.27 -11.81 -15.68
CA ILE A 191 -15.40 -11.33 -14.88
C ILE A 191 -16.60 -10.91 -15.75
N ASN A 192 -16.36 -10.12 -16.80
CA ASN A 192 -17.38 -9.68 -17.75
C ASN A 192 -18.08 -10.87 -18.40
N THR A 193 -17.32 -11.89 -18.82
CA THR A 193 -17.86 -13.10 -19.44
C THR A 193 -18.66 -13.93 -18.44
N GLN A 194 -18.10 -14.16 -17.25
CA GLN A 194 -18.69 -15.00 -16.22
C GLN A 194 -19.98 -14.41 -15.65
N HIS A 195 -20.05 -13.08 -15.50
CA HIS A 195 -21.17 -12.39 -14.83
C HIS A 195 -22.05 -11.56 -15.76
N ARG A 196 -21.78 -11.56 -17.07
CA ARG A 196 -22.55 -10.82 -18.09
C ARG A 196 -22.67 -9.33 -17.75
N ILE A 197 -21.53 -8.73 -17.39
CA ILE A 197 -21.35 -7.30 -17.15
C ILE A 197 -20.30 -6.75 -18.12
N GLU A 198 -20.17 -5.44 -18.18
CA GLU A 198 -19.26 -4.80 -19.14
C GLU A 198 -18.45 -3.67 -18.47
N ILE A 199 -17.33 -4.03 -17.84
CA ILE A 199 -16.33 -3.08 -17.34
C ILE A 199 -15.20 -2.98 -18.35
N LYS A 200 -14.92 -1.77 -18.85
CA LYS A 200 -13.99 -1.53 -19.97
C LYS A 200 -12.72 -0.82 -19.51
N ALA A 201 -11.67 -1.57 -19.15
CA ALA A 201 -10.39 -0.98 -18.78
C ALA A 201 -9.64 -0.32 -19.95
N ARG A 202 -9.84 -0.79 -21.19
CA ARG A 202 -9.20 -0.22 -22.40
C ARG A 202 -9.98 0.94 -23.02
N ASP A 203 -11.13 1.32 -22.47
CA ASP A 203 -11.85 2.51 -22.90
C ASP A 203 -11.08 3.74 -22.42
N LYS A 204 -10.65 4.59 -23.36
CA LYS A 204 -9.92 5.81 -23.05
C LYS A 204 -10.71 6.71 -22.09
N ASN A 205 -12.04 6.75 -22.18
CA ASN A 205 -12.89 7.55 -21.29
C ASN A 205 -12.99 6.98 -19.87
N ARG A 206 -12.42 5.81 -19.60
CA ARG A 206 -12.46 5.13 -18.30
C ARG A 206 -11.10 4.85 -17.71
N ALA A 207 -10.02 5.24 -18.39
CA ALA A 207 -8.65 5.07 -17.91
C ALA A 207 -7.93 6.42 -17.94
N TYR A 208 -7.36 6.81 -16.81
CA TYR A 208 -6.73 8.13 -16.61
C TYR A 208 -5.36 7.96 -15.97
N SER A 209 -4.38 8.73 -16.39
CA SER A 209 -3.02 8.67 -15.84
C SER A 209 -2.67 9.96 -15.12
N PHE A 210 -2.37 9.82 -13.84
CA PHE A 210 -1.99 10.89 -12.94
C PHE A 210 -0.58 10.64 -12.41
N ASP A 211 0.06 11.70 -11.97
CA ASP A 211 1.35 11.59 -11.33
C ASP A 211 1.45 12.54 -10.15
N ASN A 212 1.86 11.99 -9.00
CA ASN A 212 1.85 12.73 -7.75
C ASN A 212 3.09 13.61 -7.56
N MET A 213 4.08 13.56 -8.47
CA MET A 213 5.36 14.25 -8.26
C MET A 213 5.21 15.77 -8.28
N ALA A 214 4.34 16.31 -9.14
CA ALA A 214 4.12 17.75 -9.18
C ALA A 214 3.53 18.29 -7.86
N TYR A 215 2.62 17.54 -7.23
CA TYR A 215 2.11 17.90 -5.90
C TYR A 215 3.20 17.82 -4.84
N ARG A 216 4.04 16.77 -4.87
CA ARG A 216 5.20 16.66 -3.95
C ARG A 216 6.17 17.82 -4.11
N TYR A 217 6.44 18.26 -5.34
CA TYR A 217 7.24 19.44 -5.63
C TYR A 217 6.64 20.69 -4.99
N CYS A 218 5.32 20.91 -5.10
CA CYS A 218 4.64 22.01 -4.40
C CYS A 218 4.84 21.94 -2.89
N CYS A 219 4.70 20.77 -2.27
CA CYS A 219 4.94 20.59 -0.83
C CYS A 219 6.38 20.95 -0.44
N ILE A 220 7.36 20.51 -1.22
CA ILE A 220 8.78 20.77 -0.95
C ILE A 220 9.08 22.27 -1.09
N LYS A 221 8.68 22.91 -2.20
CA LYS A 221 8.92 24.35 -2.40
C LYS A 221 8.20 25.22 -1.37
N ASN A 222 7.05 24.77 -0.86
CA ASN A 222 6.33 25.48 0.20
C ASN A 222 7.03 25.38 1.57
N GLN A 223 7.50 24.18 1.96
CA GLN A 223 8.14 23.96 3.27
C GLN A 223 9.64 24.29 3.28
N TYR A 224 10.31 24.12 2.14
CA TYR A 224 11.74 24.31 1.93
C TYR A 224 11.97 25.16 0.66
N PRO A 225 11.72 26.47 0.70
CA PRO A 225 11.85 27.34 -0.49
C PRO A 225 13.25 27.36 -1.10
N HIS A 226 14.27 27.10 -0.29
CA HIS A 226 15.68 27.03 -0.70
C HIS A 226 16.11 25.64 -1.18
N PHE A 227 15.20 24.65 -1.25
CA PHE A 227 15.50 23.36 -1.84
C PHE A 227 15.72 23.55 -3.36
N GLU A 228 16.95 23.26 -3.78
CA GLU A 228 17.36 23.35 -5.18
C GLU A 228 16.94 22.09 -5.92
N PHE A 229 16.27 22.29 -7.06
CA PHE A 229 15.99 21.26 -8.04
C PHE A 229 16.77 21.60 -9.30
N SER A 230 17.23 20.58 -10.00
CA SER A 230 17.84 20.77 -11.32
C SER A 230 16.79 21.21 -12.36
N GLU A 231 17.23 21.87 -13.43
CA GLU A 231 16.35 22.28 -14.53
C GLU A 231 15.59 21.08 -15.14
N ASP A 232 16.24 19.92 -15.21
CA ASP A 232 15.63 18.68 -15.70
C ASP A 232 14.49 18.20 -14.78
N GLU A 233 14.67 18.26 -13.45
CA GLU A 233 13.63 17.89 -12.48
C GLU A 233 12.43 18.84 -12.56
N GLU A 234 12.68 20.15 -12.60
CA GLU A 234 11.61 21.15 -12.71
C GLU A 234 10.83 21.01 -14.03
N SER A 235 11.52 20.67 -15.12
CA SER A 235 10.89 20.35 -16.40
C SER A 235 9.96 19.12 -16.30
N VAL A 236 10.39 18.06 -15.62
CA VAL A 236 9.58 16.85 -15.38
C VAL A 236 8.34 17.18 -14.54
N TYR A 237 8.48 17.96 -13.47
CA TYR A 237 7.35 18.33 -12.61
C TYR A 237 6.35 19.22 -13.34
N THR A 238 6.83 20.18 -14.14
CA THR A 238 5.97 21.05 -14.96
C THR A 238 5.15 20.22 -15.96
N LYS A 239 5.80 19.28 -16.65
CA LYS A 239 5.13 18.35 -17.56
C LYS A 239 4.13 17.44 -16.84
N SER A 240 4.51 16.92 -15.67
CA SER A 240 3.67 16.08 -14.82
C SER A 240 2.40 16.83 -14.38
N TYR A 241 2.54 18.10 -13.99
CA TYR A 241 1.43 18.96 -13.61
C TYR A 241 0.46 19.17 -14.77
N ALA A 242 0.97 19.60 -15.94
CA ALA A 242 0.15 19.89 -17.11
C ALA A 242 -0.66 18.66 -17.57
N ILE A 243 -0.03 17.49 -17.63
CA ILE A 243 -0.70 16.23 -18.03
C ILE A 243 -1.74 15.83 -16.99
N SER A 244 -1.39 15.85 -15.69
CA SER A 244 -2.31 15.43 -14.62
C SER A 244 -3.52 16.35 -14.50
N ARG A 245 -3.34 17.66 -14.73
CA ARG A 245 -4.44 18.63 -14.81
C ARG A 245 -5.35 18.34 -16.00
N GLN A 246 -4.78 18.14 -17.19
CA GLN A 246 -5.56 17.80 -18.38
C GLN A 246 -6.38 16.51 -18.17
N GLU A 247 -5.78 15.49 -17.56
CA GLU A 247 -6.45 14.22 -17.24
C GLU A 247 -7.52 14.41 -16.15
N SER A 248 -7.31 15.32 -15.18
CA SER A 248 -8.29 15.68 -14.16
C SER A 248 -9.54 16.31 -14.80
N ASP A 249 -9.36 17.30 -15.68
CA ASP A 249 -10.46 17.92 -16.42
C ASP A 249 -11.21 16.90 -17.28
N ARG A 250 -10.47 16.04 -17.99
CA ARG A 250 -11.04 14.99 -18.84
C ARG A 250 -11.89 14.02 -18.01
N MET A 251 -11.38 13.61 -16.85
CA MET A 251 -12.06 12.71 -15.92
C MET A 251 -13.33 13.36 -15.35
N LEU A 252 -13.22 14.55 -14.78
CA LEU A 252 -14.36 15.24 -14.16
C LEU A 252 -15.44 15.61 -15.18
N LYS A 253 -15.05 15.92 -16.42
CA LYS A 253 -15.99 16.12 -17.54
C LYS A 253 -16.73 14.83 -17.89
N PHE A 254 -16.03 13.70 -17.98
CA PHE A 254 -16.67 12.40 -18.24
C PHE A 254 -17.62 11.98 -17.11
N ILE A 255 -17.23 12.15 -15.85
CA ILE A 255 -18.05 11.80 -14.69
C ILE A 255 -19.41 12.52 -14.72
N ARG A 256 -19.45 13.78 -15.18
CA ARG A 256 -20.71 14.54 -15.35
C ARG A 256 -21.67 13.93 -16.36
N THR A 257 -21.19 13.07 -17.26
CA THR A 257 -22.01 12.40 -18.29
C THR A 257 -22.54 11.04 -17.84
N LEU A 258 -22.00 10.50 -16.73
CA LEU A 258 -22.40 9.19 -16.24
C LEU A 258 -23.79 9.25 -15.60
N THR A 259 -24.61 8.25 -15.90
CA THR A 259 -25.82 8.00 -15.12
C THR A 259 -25.39 7.54 -13.72
N PRO A 260 -25.83 8.19 -12.64
CA PRO A 260 -25.38 7.85 -11.30
C PRO A 260 -25.94 6.49 -10.86
N HIS A 261 -25.08 5.69 -10.23
CA HIS A 261 -25.46 4.46 -9.56
C HIS A 261 -26.25 4.76 -8.28
N ASP A 262 -27.31 4.01 -8.01
CA ASP A 262 -28.06 4.12 -6.76
C ASP A 262 -27.34 3.35 -5.64
N SER A 263 -26.88 4.05 -4.61
CA SER A 263 -26.10 3.43 -3.53
C SER A 263 -26.88 2.36 -2.77
N LYS A 264 -28.23 2.48 -2.71
CA LYS A 264 -29.11 1.52 -2.03
C LYS A 264 -29.07 0.15 -2.69
N GLU A 265 -28.82 0.09 -3.99
CA GLU A 265 -28.66 -1.17 -4.72
C GLU A 265 -27.42 -1.92 -4.23
N SER A 266 -26.26 -1.25 -4.09
CA SER A 266 -25.07 -1.89 -3.51
C SER A 266 -25.25 -2.21 -2.02
N MET A 267 -26.01 -1.41 -1.28
CA MET A 267 -26.34 -1.74 0.10
C MET A 267 -27.21 -3.00 0.21
N SER A 268 -28.11 -3.25 -0.74
CA SER A 268 -28.86 -4.49 -0.76
C SER A 268 -27.96 -5.72 -0.96
N ILE A 269 -26.94 -5.63 -1.82
CA ILE A 269 -25.91 -6.67 -1.99
C ILE A 269 -25.21 -6.92 -0.65
N PHE A 270 -24.79 -5.85 0.02
CA PHE A 270 -24.13 -5.91 1.32
C PHE A 270 -25.01 -6.58 2.40
N TYR A 271 -26.27 -6.15 2.54
CA TYR A 271 -27.20 -6.70 3.53
C TYR A 271 -27.55 -8.15 3.27
N VAL A 272 -27.76 -8.53 2.01
CA VAL A 272 -28.09 -9.92 1.63
C VAL A 272 -26.91 -10.84 1.87
N ARG A 273 -25.68 -10.41 1.54
CA ARG A 273 -24.46 -11.17 1.84
C ARG A 273 -24.31 -11.42 3.34
N HIS A 274 -24.41 -10.37 4.15
CA HIS A 274 -24.33 -10.50 5.61
C HIS A 274 -25.46 -11.34 6.20
N MET A 275 -26.67 -11.26 5.65
CA MET A 275 -27.78 -12.12 6.09
C MET A 275 -27.43 -13.60 5.90
N ILE A 276 -26.91 -14.00 4.73
CA ILE A 276 -26.54 -15.40 4.47
C ILE A 276 -25.47 -15.86 5.46
N GLU A 277 -24.46 -15.02 5.72
CA GLU A 277 -23.39 -15.29 6.68
C GLU A 277 -23.95 -15.43 8.12
N CYS A 278 -24.75 -14.47 8.58
CA CYS A 278 -25.32 -14.44 9.93
C CYS A 278 -26.33 -15.56 10.19
N CYS A 279 -27.08 -16.00 9.18
CA CYS A 279 -28.10 -17.05 9.33
C CYS A 279 -27.52 -18.45 9.57
N THR A 280 -26.21 -18.66 9.36
CA THR A 280 -25.55 -19.94 9.63
C THR A 280 -25.65 -20.38 11.09
N TYR A 281 -25.48 -19.46 12.04
CA TYR A 281 -25.55 -19.76 13.47
C TYR A 281 -26.98 -20.06 13.96
N PRO A 282 -28.00 -19.21 13.68
CA PRO A 282 -29.39 -19.52 14.00
C PRO A 282 -29.86 -20.85 13.41
N LEU A 283 -29.47 -21.21 12.18
CA LEU A 283 -29.82 -22.50 11.58
C LEU A 283 -29.27 -23.69 12.38
N ALA A 284 -28.04 -23.60 12.89
CA ALA A 284 -27.46 -24.64 13.74
C ALA A 284 -28.15 -24.72 15.12
N ALA A 285 -28.44 -23.56 15.73
CA ALA A 285 -29.14 -23.48 17.01
C ALA A 285 -30.56 -24.06 16.93
N ILE A 286 -31.29 -23.72 15.86
CA ILE A 286 -32.61 -24.27 15.53
C ILE A 286 -32.55 -25.79 15.38
N GLY A 287 -31.57 -26.30 14.62
CA GLY A 287 -31.38 -27.73 14.44
C GLY A 287 -31.23 -28.47 15.78
N ASN A 288 -30.41 -27.93 16.69
CA ASN A 288 -30.22 -28.49 18.02
C ASN A 288 -31.50 -28.43 18.87
N ALA A 289 -32.25 -27.32 18.79
CA ALA A 289 -33.50 -27.17 19.53
C ALA A 289 -34.58 -28.15 19.05
N ILE A 290 -34.69 -28.39 17.74
CA ILE A 290 -35.58 -29.39 17.16
C ILE A 290 -35.21 -30.78 17.70
N GLN A 291 -33.93 -31.18 17.65
CA GLN A 291 -33.49 -32.48 18.13
C GLN A 291 -33.76 -32.68 19.63
N LYS A 292 -33.49 -31.65 20.45
CA LYS A 292 -33.77 -31.69 21.88
C LYS A 292 -35.27 -31.82 22.16
N THR A 293 -36.11 -31.11 21.40
CA THR A 293 -37.56 -31.16 21.55
C THR A 293 -38.11 -32.53 21.16
N ILE A 294 -37.58 -33.14 20.08
CA ILE A 294 -37.91 -34.51 19.68
C ILE A 294 -37.56 -35.50 20.79
N ALA A 295 -36.33 -35.43 21.32
CA ALA A 295 -35.90 -36.32 22.40
C ALA A 295 -36.80 -36.21 23.65
N GLN A 296 -37.21 -35.00 24.03
CA GLN A 296 -38.15 -34.79 25.14
C GLN A 296 -39.55 -35.36 24.85
N ILE A 297 -40.05 -35.21 23.63
CA ILE A 297 -41.33 -35.80 23.22
C ILE A 297 -41.26 -37.33 23.32
N ASP A 298 -40.18 -37.94 22.86
CA ASP A 298 -39.99 -39.39 22.88
C ASP A 298 -39.87 -39.92 24.32
N GLU A 299 -39.14 -39.23 25.19
CA GLU A 299 -39.05 -39.53 26.62
C GLU A 299 -40.43 -39.48 27.30
N TYR A 300 -41.21 -38.43 27.05
CA TYR A 300 -42.56 -38.31 27.60
C TYR A 300 -43.50 -39.39 27.06
N LYS A 301 -43.41 -39.74 25.76
CA LYS A 301 -44.19 -40.83 25.16
C LYS A 301 -43.86 -42.17 25.81
N GLU A 302 -42.59 -42.44 26.11
CA GLU A 302 -42.16 -43.65 26.80
C GLU A 302 -42.65 -43.68 28.27
N HIS A 303 -42.61 -42.56 28.99
CA HIS A 303 -43.17 -42.48 30.35
C HIS A 303 -44.69 -42.71 30.35
N VAL A 304 -45.42 -42.12 29.40
CA VAL A 304 -46.86 -42.32 29.19
C VAL A 304 -47.19 -43.78 28.91
N ARG A 305 -46.33 -44.48 28.14
CA ARG A 305 -46.46 -45.91 27.85
C ARG A 305 -46.33 -46.75 29.12
N ARG A 306 -45.24 -46.54 29.89
CA ARG A 306 -44.99 -47.24 31.17
C ARG A 306 -46.09 -47.02 32.19
N PHE A 307 -46.62 -45.80 32.30
CA PHE A 307 -47.78 -45.52 33.14
C PHE A 307 -49.03 -46.27 32.68
N GLY A 308 -49.23 -46.43 31.37
CA GLY A 308 -50.29 -47.27 30.81
C GLY A 308 -50.17 -48.73 31.22
N ASP A 309 -48.97 -49.30 31.13
CA ASP A 309 -48.70 -50.68 31.52
C ASP A 309 -48.95 -50.91 33.02
N ASN A 310 -48.46 -50.00 33.88
CA ASN A 310 -48.70 -50.05 35.33
C ASN A 310 -50.18 -49.94 35.70
N VAL A 311 -50.94 -49.06 35.03
CA VAL A 311 -52.39 -48.93 35.26
C VAL A 311 -53.12 -50.20 34.84
N ASN A 312 -52.73 -50.83 33.73
CA ASN A 312 -53.33 -52.09 33.28
C ASN A 312 -53.07 -53.23 34.27
N GLU A 313 -51.87 -53.28 34.87
CA GLU A 313 -51.51 -54.26 35.89
C GLU A 313 -52.32 -54.04 37.19
N LEU A 314 -52.40 -52.80 37.68
CA LEU A 314 -53.20 -52.46 38.87
C LEU A 314 -54.70 -52.72 38.67
N LYS A 315 -55.24 -52.47 37.48
CA LYS A 315 -56.64 -52.78 37.14
C LYS A 315 -56.92 -54.29 37.16
N LYS A 316 -55.96 -55.13 36.75
CA LYS A 316 -56.08 -56.60 36.87
C LYS A 316 -56.13 -57.04 38.34
N MET A 317 -55.36 -56.43 39.23
CA MET A 317 -55.38 -56.73 40.67
C MET A 317 -56.73 -56.39 41.31
N LEU A 318 -57.32 -55.24 40.95
CA LEU A 318 -58.66 -54.81 41.40
C LEU A 318 -59.78 -55.80 41.01
N MET A 319 -59.63 -56.55 39.91
CA MET A 319 -60.62 -57.56 39.50
C MET A 319 -60.56 -58.87 40.30
N THR A 320 -59.60 -59.01 41.24
CA THR A 320 -59.35 -60.26 41.98
C THR A 320 -59.48 -60.14 43.49
N LYS A 321 -59.63 -58.92 44.05
CA LYS A 321 -59.83 -58.67 45.49
C LYS A 321 -60.84 -57.53 45.68
N GLU A 322 -61.73 -57.67 46.66
CA GLU A 322 -62.75 -56.67 47.02
C GLU A 322 -62.14 -55.26 47.17
N GLU A 323 -62.87 -54.26 46.66
CA GLU A 323 -62.46 -52.89 46.34
C GLU A 323 -61.52 -52.22 47.35
N ASP A 324 -60.21 -52.22 47.05
CA ASP A 324 -59.21 -51.51 47.84
C ASP A 324 -59.11 -50.04 47.38
N ILE A 325 -59.68 -49.13 48.18
CA ILE A 325 -59.68 -47.67 47.98
C ILE A 325 -58.24 -47.14 47.75
N ALA A 326 -57.23 -47.78 48.33
CA ALA A 326 -55.82 -47.40 48.14
C ALA A 326 -55.32 -47.67 46.70
N VAL A 327 -55.81 -48.71 46.03
CA VAL A 327 -55.46 -49.03 44.64
C VAL A 327 -56.15 -48.06 43.68
N ALA A 328 -57.42 -47.74 43.92
CA ALA A 328 -58.19 -46.78 43.12
C ALA A 328 -57.59 -45.36 43.15
N SER A 329 -57.14 -44.90 44.33
CA SER A 329 -56.46 -43.60 44.47
C SER A 329 -55.10 -43.56 43.76
N ARG A 330 -54.33 -44.67 43.77
CA ARG A 330 -53.08 -44.80 43.01
C ARG A 330 -53.30 -44.72 41.50
N ILE A 331 -54.31 -45.41 40.96
CA ILE A 331 -54.66 -45.34 39.54
C ILE A 331 -54.98 -43.90 39.14
N ARG A 332 -55.80 -43.20 39.93
CA ARG A 332 -56.18 -41.80 39.66
C ARG A 332 -54.97 -40.86 39.57
N ASN A 333 -54.01 -41.00 40.49
CA ASN A 333 -52.78 -40.19 40.48
C ASN A 333 -51.90 -40.49 39.25
N ILE A 334 -51.78 -41.77 38.85
CA ILE A 334 -51.05 -42.15 37.63
C ILE A 334 -51.74 -41.59 36.39
N GLU A 335 -53.07 -41.65 36.30
CA GLU A 335 -53.85 -41.09 35.19
C GLU A 335 -53.71 -39.55 35.12
N GLU A 336 -53.75 -38.83 36.25
CA GLU A 336 -53.49 -37.38 36.30
C GLU A 336 -52.08 -37.01 35.84
N ASN A 337 -51.06 -37.78 36.22
CA ASN A 337 -49.67 -37.55 35.78
C ASN A 337 -49.50 -37.86 34.29
N LYS A 338 -50.19 -38.89 33.77
CA LYS A 338 -50.25 -39.22 32.35
C LYS A 338 -50.89 -38.08 31.54
N ASP A 339 -51.95 -37.46 32.05
CA ASP A 339 -52.59 -36.31 31.41
C ASP A 339 -51.69 -35.07 31.38
N LYS A 340 -50.93 -34.81 32.45
CA LYS A 340 -49.91 -33.74 32.48
C LYS A 340 -48.83 -33.98 31.42
N LEU A 341 -48.30 -35.21 31.32
CA LEU A 341 -47.31 -35.57 30.30
C LEU A 341 -47.88 -35.44 28.88
N ASN A 342 -49.11 -35.87 28.63
CA ASN A 342 -49.78 -35.70 27.34
C ASN A 342 -49.94 -34.21 26.95
N LYS A 343 -50.23 -33.32 27.91
CA LYS A 343 -50.24 -31.87 27.68
C LYS A 343 -48.86 -31.34 27.31
N ASN A 344 -47.80 -31.83 27.97
CA ASN A 344 -46.42 -31.46 27.66
C ASN A 344 -46.01 -31.95 26.26
N ILE A 345 -46.39 -33.17 25.87
CA ILE A 345 -46.16 -33.71 24.52
C ILE A 345 -46.80 -32.79 23.47
N ARG A 346 -48.09 -32.47 23.62
CA ARG A 346 -48.79 -31.57 22.69
C ARG A 346 -48.13 -30.19 22.61
N SER A 347 -47.71 -29.63 23.75
CA SER A 347 -47.04 -28.33 23.81
C SER A 347 -45.68 -28.37 23.09
N ASN A 348 -44.89 -29.44 23.28
CA ASN A 348 -43.62 -29.63 22.59
C ASN A 348 -43.79 -29.91 21.10
N GLU A 349 -44.85 -30.63 20.68
CA GLU A 349 -45.17 -30.83 19.26
C GLU A 349 -45.52 -29.50 18.56
N VAL A 350 -46.27 -28.62 19.24
CA VAL A 350 -46.54 -27.26 18.74
C VAL A 350 -45.24 -26.46 18.63
N LEU A 351 -44.41 -26.45 19.68
CA LEU A 351 -43.12 -25.75 19.67
C LEU A 351 -42.21 -26.24 18.52
N LYS A 352 -42.12 -27.56 18.34
CA LYS A 352 -41.36 -28.17 17.24
C LYS A 352 -41.83 -27.65 15.89
N ASN A 353 -43.14 -27.68 15.62
CA ASN A 353 -43.70 -27.21 14.35
C ASN A 353 -43.44 -25.72 14.11
N GLU A 354 -43.53 -24.89 15.16
CA GLU A 354 -43.21 -23.47 15.07
C GLU A 354 -41.73 -23.24 14.72
N ILE A 355 -40.81 -23.94 15.39
CA ILE A 355 -39.37 -23.83 15.15
C ILE A 355 -38.98 -24.38 13.76
N GLU A 356 -39.56 -25.48 13.31
CA GLU A 356 -39.37 -26.02 11.96
C GLU A 356 -39.86 -25.05 10.88
N SER A 357 -40.97 -24.34 11.13
CA SER A 357 -41.47 -23.31 10.24
C SER A 357 -40.52 -22.10 10.16
N GLU A 358 -39.89 -21.70 11.26
CA GLU A 358 -38.86 -20.64 11.26
C GLU A 358 -37.58 -21.10 10.53
N GLN A 359 -37.14 -22.35 10.73
CA GLN A 359 -36.02 -22.93 9.99
C GLN A 359 -36.24 -22.85 8.48
N LYS A 360 -37.45 -23.21 8.03
CA LYS A 360 -37.84 -23.15 6.62
C LYS A 360 -37.81 -21.72 6.09
N GLN A 361 -38.32 -20.75 6.85
CA GLN A 361 -38.30 -19.33 6.47
C GLN A 361 -36.86 -18.80 6.30
N ILE A 362 -35.96 -19.10 7.24
CA ILE A 362 -34.54 -18.71 7.13
C ILE A 362 -33.91 -19.37 5.90
N TYR A 363 -34.17 -20.67 5.70
CA TYR A 363 -33.61 -21.41 4.58
C TYR A 363 -34.07 -20.84 3.23
N GLU A 364 -35.38 -20.56 3.07
CA GLU A 364 -35.93 -19.90 1.89
C GLU A 364 -35.32 -18.52 1.66
N ALA A 365 -35.05 -17.76 2.73
CA ALA A 365 -34.39 -16.47 2.63
C ALA A 365 -32.94 -16.57 2.16
N CYS A 366 -32.17 -17.53 2.67
CA CYS A 366 -30.81 -17.78 2.20
C CYS A 366 -30.77 -18.22 0.74
N VAL A 367 -31.71 -19.07 0.29
CA VAL A 367 -31.82 -19.48 -1.13
C VAL A 367 -32.13 -18.28 -2.04
N LYS A 368 -33.12 -17.46 -1.66
CA LYS A 368 -33.46 -16.23 -2.41
C LYS A 368 -32.31 -15.23 -2.40
N GLY A 369 -31.62 -15.08 -1.27
CA GLY A 369 -30.45 -14.21 -1.14
C GLY A 369 -29.28 -14.66 -2.03
N ALA A 370 -28.99 -15.96 -2.08
CA ALA A 370 -27.92 -16.48 -2.93
C ALA A 370 -28.21 -16.22 -4.42
N PHE A 371 -29.46 -16.40 -4.84
CA PHE A 371 -29.90 -16.06 -6.19
C PHE A 371 -29.84 -14.55 -6.49
N PHE A 372 -30.24 -13.73 -5.53
CA PHE A 372 -30.14 -12.28 -5.63
C PHE A 372 -28.69 -11.85 -5.86
N LEU A 373 -27.73 -12.37 -5.07
CA LEU A 373 -26.31 -12.09 -5.28
C LEU A 373 -25.80 -12.61 -6.63
N GLN A 374 -26.24 -13.78 -7.06
CA GLN A 374 -25.85 -14.37 -8.35
C GLN A 374 -26.26 -13.51 -9.55
N THR A 375 -27.39 -12.81 -9.46
CA THR A 375 -27.99 -12.06 -10.57
C THR A 375 -27.65 -10.57 -10.55
N ASN A 376 -27.41 -10.02 -9.36
CA ASN A 376 -27.32 -8.59 -9.13
C ASN A 376 -25.95 -8.09 -8.66
N ALA A 377 -25.07 -8.93 -8.11
CA ALA A 377 -23.70 -8.50 -7.76
C ALA A 377 -22.81 -8.43 -9.01
N LEU A 378 -21.77 -7.59 -9.01
CA LEU A 378 -20.71 -7.68 -10.04
C LEU A 378 -20.02 -9.04 -9.99
N THR A 379 -19.71 -9.50 -8.78
CA THR A 379 -19.19 -10.85 -8.51
C THR A 379 -19.93 -11.43 -7.29
N PRO A 380 -20.55 -12.62 -7.37
CA PRO A 380 -21.31 -13.17 -6.24
C PRO A 380 -20.46 -13.62 -5.06
N ILE A 381 -19.25 -14.13 -5.31
CA ILE A 381 -18.29 -14.58 -4.29
C ILE A 381 -16.86 -14.30 -4.76
N ASN A 382 -15.96 -14.01 -3.82
CA ASN A 382 -14.55 -13.80 -4.12
C ASN A 382 -13.84 -15.16 -4.32
N ASP A 383 -13.79 -15.65 -5.57
CA ASP A 383 -13.21 -16.97 -5.90
C ASP A 383 -11.69 -17.04 -5.69
N ALA A 384 -11.00 -15.89 -5.61
CA ALA A 384 -9.56 -15.79 -5.39
C ALA A 384 -9.13 -16.01 -3.93
N THR A 385 -10.06 -15.94 -2.96
CA THR A 385 -9.76 -16.16 -1.53
C THR A 385 -9.14 -17.53 -1.26
N GLU A 386 -9.61 -18.57 -1.97
CA GLU A 386 -9.09 -19.93 -1.84
C GLU A 386 -7.62 -20.02 -2.29
N GLY A 387 -7.32 -19.52 -3.49
CA GLY A 387 -5.97 -19.54 -4.06
C GLY A 387 -5.00 -18.73 -3.21
N TYR A 388 -5.42 -17.55 -2.73
CA TYR A 388 -4.62 -16.70 -1.88
C TYR A 388 -4.31 -17.33 -0.51
N LEU A 389 -5.32 -17.80 0.22
CA LEU A 389 -5.11 -18.45 1.52
C LEU A 389 -4.29 -19.73 1.39
N THR A 390 -4.51 -20.52 0.34
CA THR A 390 -3.68 -21.71 0.06
C THR A 390 -2.22 -21.34 -0.11
N LYS A 391 -1.92 -20.27 -0.87
CA LYS A 391 -0.57 -19.75 -1.04
C LYS A 391 0.04 -19.29 0.29
N LEU A 392 -0.71 -18.58 1.13
CA LEU A 392 -0.25 -18.14 2.46
C LEU A 392 0.00 -19.32 3.42
N ILE A 393 -0.85 -20.34 3.41
CA ILE A 393 -0.67 -21.57 4.21
C ILE A 393 0.61 -22.28 3.78
N GLU A 394 0.81 -22.45 2.49
CA GLU A 394 2.00 -23.09 1.95
C GLU A 394 3.28 -22.32 2.30
N SER A 395 3.29 -20.99 2.12
CA SER A 395 4.42 -20.15 2.51
C SER A 395 4.65 -20.16 4.02
N GLY A 396 3.59 -20.07 4.84
CA GLY A 396 3.72 -20.12 6.30
C GLY A 396 4.25 -21.46 6.82
N LYS A 397 3.87 -22.58 6.18
CA LYS A 397 4.40 -23.93 6.47
C LYS A 397 5.89 -24.03 6.16
N GLN A 398 6.37 -23.25 5.20
CA GLN A 398 7.79 -23.16 4.83
C GLN A 398 8.58 -22.26 5.79
N CYS A 399 8.00 -21.14 6.23
CA CYS A 399 8.66 -20.17 7.12
C CYS A 399 8.52 -20.47 8.64
N GLY A 400 7.99 -21.63 9.04
CA GLY A 400 7.93 -22.06 10.44
C GLY A 400 6.89 -21.35 11.34
N THR A 401 6.04 -20.48 10.79
CA THR A 401 5.03 -19.72 11.57
C THR A 401 3.76 -20.55 11.82
N ARG A 402 3.87 -21.61 12.63
CA ARG A 402 2.78 -22.55 12.93
C ARG A 402 1.47 -21.88 13.37
N GLU A 403 1.56 -20.76 14.09
CA GLU A 403 0.39 -20.03 14.58
C GLU A 403 -0.38 -19.33 13.43
N LYS A 404 0.33 -18.59 12.57
CA LYS A 404 -0.28 -17.96 11.38
C LYS A 404 -0.81 -18.98 10.38
N VAL A 405 -0.12 -20.11 10.21
CA VAL A 405 -0.60 -21.22 9.37
C VAL A 405 -1.94 -21.74 9.88
N ARG A 406 -2.06 -21.99 11.20
CA ARG A 406 -3.34 -22.43 11.79
C ARG A 406 -4.44 -21.41 11.62
N GLU A 407 -4.11 -20.13 11.72
CA GLU A 407 -5.05 -19.04 11.47
C GLU A 407 -5.54 -19.06 10.02
N TYR A 408 -4.64 -19.13 9.04
CA TYR A 408 -5.00 -19.20 7.63
C TYR A 408 -5.77 -20.48 7.27
N GLU A 409 -5.41 -21.63 7.85
CA GLU A 409 -6.16 -22.89 7.69
C GLU A 409 -7.59 -22.75 8.22
N LYS A 410 -7.77 -22.11 9.37
CA LYS A 410 -9.10 -21.82 9.92
C LYS A 410 -9.88 -20.85 9.03
N MET A 411 -9.23 -19.82 8.49
CA MET A 411 -9.86 -18.88 7.55
C MET A 411 -10.28 -19.59 6.26
N LEU A 412 -9.44 -20.48 5.74
CA LEU A 412 -9.75 -21.26 4.53
C LEU A 412 -10.92 -22.20 4.76
N ASP A 413 -10.93 -22.92 5.89
CA ASP A 413 -12.04 -23.80 6.27
C ASP A 413 -13.37 -23.03 6.41
N ASN A 414 -13.35 -21.86 7.06
CA ASN A 414 -14.53 -20.99 7.15
C ASN A 414 -15.00 -20.53 5.76
N TYR A 415 -14.07 -20.05 4.92
CA TYR A 415 -14.40 -19.61 3.56
C TYR A 415 -14.97 -20.75 2.71
N LEU A 416 -14.39 -21.96 2.76
CA LEU A 416 -14.88 -23.12 2.01
C LEU A 416 -16.28 -23.54 2.49
N LYS A 417 -16.55 -23.47 3.80
CA LYS A 417 -17.90 -23.69 4.35
C LYS A 417 -18.89 -22.66 3.81
N GLU A 418 -18.56 -21.37 3.86
CA GLU A 418 -19.39 -20.29 3.31
C GLU A 418 -19.65 -20.49 1.81
N LYS A 419 -18.60 -20.78 1.03
CA LYS A 419 -18.66 -21.07 -0.41
C LYS A 419 -19.58 -22.25 -0.71
N ASN A 420 -19.44 -23.36 0.02
CA ASN A 420 -20.26 -24.55 -0.17
C ASN A 420 -21.72 -24.31 0.19
N ILE A 421 -21.99 -23.58 1.28
CA ILE A 421 -23.35 -23.17 1.67
C ILE A 421 -23.99 -22.34 0.56
N PHE A 422 -23.26 -21.36 0.03
CA PHE A 422 -23.74 -20.51 -1.07
C PHE A 422 -24.11 -21.33 -2.32
N TYR A 423 -23.23 -22.22 -2.78
CA TYR A 423 -23.51 -23.07 -3.94
C TYR A 423 -24.61 -24.11 -3.69
N HIS A 424 -24.73 -24.62 -2.47
CA HIS A 424 -25.84 -25.48 -2.05
C HIS A 424 -27.19 -24.78 -2.13
N HIS A 425 -27.24 -23.49 -1.77
CA HIS A 425 -28.45 -22.69 -1.91
C HIS A 425 -28.81 -22.44 -3.37
N ILE A 426 -27.82 -22.17 -4.23
CA ILE A 426 -28.04 -21.97 -5.67
C ILE A 426 -28.57 -23.25 -6.34
N SER A 427 -28.03 -24.43 -6.01
CA SER A 427 -28.43 -25.67 -6.67
C SER A 427 -29.89 -26.08 -6.41
N ARG A 428 -30.52 -25.52 -5.37
CA ARG A 428 -31.90 -25.81 -4.95
C ARG A 428 -32.93 -24.78 -5.41
N LEU A 429 -32.55 -23.87 -6.30
CA LEU A 429 -33.46 -22.88 -6.86
C LEU A 429 -34.55 -23.54 -7.72
N PRO A 430 -35.84 -23.21 -7.51
CA PRO A 430 -36.92 -23.66 -8.38
C PRO A 430 -36.70 -23.15 -9.80
N LYS A 431 -36.84 -24.03 -10.81
CA LYS A 431 -36.82 -23.65 -12.21
C LYS A 431 -37.96 -22.65 -12.48
N GLY A 432 -37.62 -21.40 -12.83
CA GLY A 432 -38.60 -20.36 -13.17
C GLY A 432 -38.52 -19.07 -12.35
N VAL A 433 -37.72 -19.01 -11.28
CA VAL A 433 -37.42 -17.73 -10.61
C VAL A 433 -36.48 -16.93 -11.52
N GLN A 434 -36.98 -15.86 -12.13
CA GLN A 434 -36.22 -15.11 -13.15
C GLN A 434 -35.54 -13.85 -12.59
N HIS A 435 -36.06 -13.26 -11.51
CA HIS A 435 -35.53 -12.02 -10.94
C HIS A 435 -36.04 -11.82 -9.51
N ILE A 436 -35.20 -11.31 -8.60
CA ILE A 436 -35.60 -10.85 -7.26
C ILE A 436 -35.16 -9.40 -7.11
N ARG A 437 -36.08 -8.52 -6.72
CA ARG A 437 -35.78 -7.08 -6.54
C ARG A 437 -35.17 -6.79 -5.18
N SER A 438 -34.41 -5.72 -5.10
CA SER A 438 -33.76 -5.24 -3.87
C SER A 438 -34.79 -4.93 -2.76
N ASP A 439 -35.95 -4.37 -3.10
CA ASP A 439 -37.02 -4.08 -2.14
C ASP A 439 -37.71 -5.35 -1.60
N GLU A 440 -37.84 -6.39 -2.43
CA GLU A 440 -38.35 -7.69 -2.02
C GLU A 440 -37.40 -8.38 -1.04
N MET A 441 -36.08 -8.31 -1.31
CA MET A 441 -35.07 -8.82 -0.37
C MET A 441 -35.10 -8.08 0.97
N LEU A 442 -35.24 -6.76 0.96
CA LEU A 442 -35.37 -5.98 2.20
C LEU A 442 -36.63 -6.34 2.99
N LYS A 443 -37.77 -6.61 2.33
CA LYS A 443 -38.99 -7.10 2.99
C LYS A 443 -38.76 -8.47 3.64
N LEU A 444 -38.06 -9.37 2.95
CA LEU A 444 -37.71 -10.70 3.46
C LEU A 444 -36.76 -10.62 4.67
N LEU A 445 -35.74 -9.76 4.59
CA LEU A 445 -34.84 -9.46 5.72
C LEU A 445 -35.63 -8.99 6.94
N ASN A 446 -36.63 -8.12 6.74
CA ASN A 446 -37.48 -7.61 7.82
C ASN A 446 -38.47 -8.66 8.36
N SER A 447 -38.90 -9.64 7.57
CA SER A 447 -39.76 -10.71 8.08
C SER A 447 -38.99 -11.68 8.98
N LEU A 448 -37.72 -11.95 8.68
CA LEU A 448 -36.87 -12.80 9.53
C LEU A 448 -36.73 -12.21 10.94
N LYS A 449 -36.55 -10.89 11.06
CA LYS A 449 -36.46 -10.21 12.37
C LYS A 449 -37.73 -10.35 13.23
N LYS A 450 -38.88 -10.65 12.61
CA LYS A 450 -40.19 -10.76 13.28
C LYS A 450 -40.56 -12.20 13.66
N MET A 451 -39.69 -13.18 13.42
CA MET A 451 -39.92 -14.57 13.83
C MET A 451 -40.08 -14.67 15.36
N LYS A 452 -40.92 -15.61 15.81
CA LYS A 452 -41.39 -15.74 17.20
C LYS A 452 -40.26 -16.17 18.14
N HIS A 453 -39.47 -17.16 17.73
CA HIS A 453 -38.44 -17.78 18.58
C HIS A 453 -37.06 -17.20 18.28
N TYR A 454 -36.64 -17.20 17.02
CA TYR A 454 -35.28 -16.83 16.61
C TYR A 454 -35.16 -15.47 15.93
N GLY A 455 -36.25 -14.70 15.81
CA GLY A 455 -36.24 -13.40 15.14
C GLY A 455 -35.31 -12.39 15.81
N LYS A 456 -35.28 -12.39 17.15
CA LYS A 456 -34.36 -11.55 17.93
C LYS A 456 -32.90 -11.96 17.77
N ASP A 457 -32.60 -13.26 17.63
CA ASP A 457 -31.24 -13.74 17.42
C ASP A 457 -30.73 -13.33 16.03
N VAL A 458 -31.59 -13.46 15.01
CA VAL A 458 -31.29 -12.97 13.65
C VAL A 458 -31.09 -11.47 13.66
N GLU A 459 -31.97 -10.72 14.32
CA GLU A 459 -31.85 -9.26 14.44
C GLU A 459 -30.57 -8.86 15.17
N ALA A 460 -30.22 -9.53 16.27
CA ALA A 460 -29.00 -9.28 17.02
C ALA A 460 -27.75 -9.57 16.19
N ALA A 461 -27.70 -10.70 15.48
CA ALA A 461 -26.59 -11.07 14.60
C ALA A 461 -26.42 -10.05 13.46
N MET A 462 -27.51 -9.65 12.83
CA MET A 462 -27.48 -8.62 11.80
C MET A 462 -27.06 -7.26 12.36
N ASN A 463 -27.60 -6.83 13.50
CA ASN A 463 -27.27 -5.54 14.11
C ASN A 463 -25.83 -5.50 14.63
N GLN A 464 -25.26 -6.64 15.07
CA GLN A 464 -23.87 -6.74 15.44
C GLN A 464 -22.94 -6.55 14.23
N ALA A 465 -23.31 -7.12 13.07
CA ALA A 465 -22.59 -6.92 11.81
C ALA A 465 -22.75 -5.52 11.21
N LEU A 466 -23.84 -4.82 11.57
CA LEU A 466 -24.17 -3.47 11.11
C LEU A 466 -23.72 -2.36 12.06
N LYS A 467 -23.11 -2.69 13.21
CA LYS A 467 -22.48 -1.69 14.06
C LYS A 467 -21.18 -1.25 13.39
N PRO A 468 -21.04 0.00 12.94
CA PRO A 468 -19.71 0.53 12.66
C PRO A 468 -18.89 0.34 13.95
N ALA A 469 -17.63 -0.09 13.81
CA ALA A 469 -16.70 -0.03 14.93
C ALA A 469 -16.81 1.37 15.56
N ARG A 470 -16.85 1.45 16.89
CA ARG A 470 -17.11 2.67 17.68
C ARG A 470 -16.39 3.92 17.14
N ILE A 471 -16.99 4.70 16.25
CA ILE A 471 -16.52 6.04 15.86
C ILE A 471 -17.66 7.08 15.83
N ASP A 472 -18.92 6.70 16.08
CA ASP A 472 -20.05 7.65 16.03
C ASP A 472 -19.99 8.77 17.08
N ASN A 473 -19.39 8.52 18.26
CA ASN A 473 -19.28 9.54 19.31
C ASN A 473 -18.02 10.42 19.19
N GLN A 474 -17.00 10.00 18.44
CA GLN A 474 -15.81 10.82 18.19
C GLN A 474 -15.95 11.63 16.90
N ILE A 475 -16.63 11.11 15.87
CA ILE A 475 -16.93 11.86 14.64
C ILE A 475 -17.92 12.99 14.92
N LYS A 476 -19.02 12.77 15.66
CA LYS A 476 -19.93 13.87 16.03
C LYS A 476 -19.27 14.97 16.86
N LYS A 477 -18.38 14.58 17.79
CA LYS A 477 -17.56 15.53 18.56
C LYS A 477 -16.51 16.23 17.69
N GLY A 478 -15.95 15.53 16.72
CA GLY A 478 -14.99 16.06 15.75
C GLY A 478 -15.63 17.01 14.75
N GLU A 479 -16.86 16.75 14.30
CA GLU A 479 -17.64 17.60 13.40
C GLU A 479 -18.10 18.89 14.11
N GLU A 480 -18.54 18.81 15.36
CA GLU A 480 -18.85 20.00 16.17
C GLU A 480 -17.59 20.81 16.52
N LYS A 481 -16.47 20.14 16.78
CA LYS A 481 -15.18 20.80 17.05
C LYS A 481 -14.64 21.47 15.79
N HIS A 482 -14.67 20.79 14.65
CA HIS A 482 -14.20 21.31 13.38
C HIS A 482 -15.10 22.44 12.87
N LYS A 483 -16.42 22.39 13.09
CA LYS A 483 -17.33 23.50 12.76
C LYS A 483 -17.05 24.76 13.60
N LYS A 484 -16.66 24.59 14.87
CA LYS A 484 -16.24 25.70 15.74
C LYS A 484 -14.85 26.23 15.37
N GLU A 485 -13.91 25.35 15.04
CA GLU A 485 -12.57 25.72 14.57
C GLU A 485 -12.63 26.44 13.22
N LEU A 486 -13.49 26.01 12.29
CA LEU A 486 -13.69 26.66 10.99
C LEU A 486 -14.31 28.06 11.15
N GLN A 487 -15.27 28.25 12.06
CA GLN A 487 -15.81 29.57 12.38
C GLN A 487 -14.77 30.50 13.00
N GLN A 488 -13.91 29.99 13.90
CA GLN A 488 -12.80 30.77 14.46
C GLN A 488 -11.74 31.11 13.41
N LEU A 489 -11.44 30.19 12.48
CA LEU A 489 -10.52 30.44 11.39
C LEU A 489 -11.08 31.49 10.42
N GLU A 490 -12.36 31.41 10.06
CA GLU A 490 -13.04 32.39 9.21
C GLU A 490 -13.04 33.80 9.85
N GLU A 491 -13.25 33.90 11.16
CA GLU A 491 -13.11 35.17 11.89
C GLU A 491 -11.67 35.68 11.89
N GLN A 492 -10.68 34.82 12.13
CA GLN A 492 -9.26 35.20 12.10
C GLN A 492 -8.79 35.61 10.70
N PHE A 493 -9.27 34.94 9.65
CA PHE A 493 -9.00 35.32 8.27
C PHE A 493 -9.57 36.70 7.96
N LYS A 494 -10.81 36.97 8.38
CA LYS A 494 -11.46 38.27 8.20
C LYS A 494 -10.75 39.39 8.96
N GLU A 495 -10.26 39.10 10.16
CA GLU A 495 -9.48 40.05 10.98
C GLU A 495 -8.12 40.34 10.33
N ARG A 496 -7.46 39.31 9.77
CA ARG A 496 -6.19 39.43 9.07
C ARG A 496 -6.33 40.16 7.74
N GLU A 497 -7.41 39.94 6.99
CA GLU A 497 -7.74 40.70 5.78
C GLU A 497 -7.94 42.18 6.10
N ASN A 498 -8.70 42.51 7.15
CA ASN A 498 -8.90 43.89 7.57
C ASN A 498 -7.59 44.57 7.97
N LYS A 499 -6.70 43.84 8.67
CA LYS A 499 -5.39 44.36 9.08
C LYS A 499 -4.45 44.59 7.90
N LEU A 500 -4.45 43.68 6.93
CA LEU A 500 -3.69 43.82 5.68
C LEU A 500 -4.21 44.98 4.82
N GLU A 501 -5.53 45.17 4.77
CA GLU A 501 -6.16 46.30 4.07
C GLU A 501 -5.80 47.64 4.73
N GLU A 502 -5.72 47.71 6.06
CA GLU A 502 -5.24 48.89 6.79
C GLU A 502 -3.76 49.17 6.56
N GLU A 503 -2.91 48.15 6.58
CA GLU A 503 -1.47 48.27 6.27
C GLU A 503 -1.25 48.74 4.83
N ARG A 504 -2.06 48.25 3.88
CA ARG A 504 -2.03 48.68 2.47
C ARG A 504 -2.40 50.16 2.35
N LYS A 505 -3.47 50.60 3.03
CA LYS A 505 -3.88 52.01 3.07
C LYS A 505 -2.83 52.91 3.71
N GLN A 506 -2.11 52.44 4.74
CA GLN A 506 -1.01 53.18 5.34
C GLN A 506 0.22 53.28 4.43
N ARG A 507 0.56 52.19 3.71
CA ARG A 507 1.64 52.20 2.71
C ARG A 507 1.32 53.10 1.53
N GLU A 508 0.09 53.10 1.02
CA GLU A 508 -0.35 54.02 -0.05
C GLU A 508 -0.28 55.48 0.40
N LYS A 509 -0.66 55.79 1.65
CA LYS A 509 -0.50 57.15 2.20
C LYS A 509 0.96 57.57 2.28
N LYS A 510 1.85 56.71 2.80
CA LYS A 510 3.30 56.98 2.84
C LYS A 510 3.89 57.14 1.45
N PHE A 511 3.46 56.32 0.50
CA PHE A 511 3.92 56.38 -0.90
C PHE A 511 3.51 57.70 -1.56
N ARG A 512 2.24 58.11 -1.45
CA ARG A 512 1.78 59.43 -1.96
C ARG A 512 2.48 60.61 -1.29
N GLN A 513 2.86 60.47 -0.03
CA GLN A 513 3.58 61.51 0.70
C GLN A 513 5.03 61.61 0.20
N LEU A 514 5.68 60.47 -0.06
CA LEU A 514 7.00 60.41 -0.69
C LEU A 514 6.99 60.97 -2.12
N GLU A 515 5.97 60.64 -2.93
CA GLU A 515 5.83 61.16 -4.29
C GLU A 515 5.70 62.68 -4.32
N LYS A 516 4.97 63.28 -3.37
CA LYS A 516 4.89 64.73 -3.23
C LYS A 516 6.23 65.37 -2.87
N THR A 517 6.96 64.79 -1.92
CA THR A 517 8.28 65.30 -1.54
C THR A 517 9.27 65.21 -2.70
N VAL A 518 9.27 64.11 -3.45
CA VAL A 518 10.13 63.93 -4.63
C VAL A 518 9.76 64.91 -5.76
N GLN A 519 8.47 65.22 -5.96
CA GLN A 519 8.06 66.24 -6.92
C GLN A 519 8.43 67.67 -6.47
N GLU A 520 8.35 67.98 -5.18
CA GLU A 520 8.74 69.28 -4.62
C GLU A 520 10.27 69.49 -4.69
N ASP A 521 11.06 68.46 -4.40
CA ASP A 521 12.52 68.51 -4.48
C ASP A 521 12.97 68.67 -5.94
N ARG A 522 12.34 67.96 -6.89
CA ARG A 522 12.61 68.15 -8.32
C ARG A 522 12.26 69.55 -8.81
N LYS A 523 11.16 70.15 -8.30
CA LYS A 523 10.79 71.54 -8.62
C LYS A 523 11.81 72.53 -8.08
N LYS A 524 12.25 72.38 -6.84
CA LYS A 524 13.29 73.24 -6.24
C LYS A 524 14.61 73.14 -6.98
N GLU A 525 15.01 71.92 -7.37
CA GLU A 525 16.26 71.70 -8.10
C GLU A 525 16.20 72.31 -9.52
N GLN A 526 15.02 72.31 -10.15
CA GLN A 526 14.79 72.94 -11.44
C GLN A 526 14.77 74.47 -11.35
N GLU A 527 14.12 75.04 -10.32
CA GLU A 527 14.13 76.49 -10.04
C GLU A 527 15.54 77.00 -9.68
N GLU A 528 16.32 76.22 -8.92
CA GLU A 528 17.72 76.55 -8.60
C GLU A 528 18.63 76.47 -9.83
N ARG A 529 18.39 75.53 -10.75
CA ARG A 529 19.11 75.45 -12.02
C ARG A 529 18.79 76.63 -12.93
N GLU A 530 17.53 77.02 -13.04
CA GLU A 530 17.12 78.19 -13.82
C GLU A 530 17.68 79.49 -13.22
N ALA A 531 17.65 79.66 -11.91
CA ALA A 531 18.24 80.81 -11.23
C ALA A 531 19.78 80.88 -11.37
N ARG A 532 20.46 79.73 -11.36
CA ARG A 532 21.91 79.65 -11.64
C ARG A 532 22.23 79.96 -13.09
N PHE A 533 21.40 79.52 -14.03
CA PHE A 533 21.56 79.79 -15.45
C PHE A 533 21.34 81.28 -15.77
N GLN A 534 20.34 81.91 -15.13
CA GLN A 534 20.08 83.35 -15.25
C GLN A 534 21.21 84.20 -14.66
N LYS A 535 21.76 83.81 -13.49
CA LYS A 535 22.95 84.45 -12.90
C LYS A 535 24.20 84.28 -13.76
N LEU A 536 24.33 83.18 -14.50
CA LEU A 536 25.45 82.94 -15.41
C LEU A 536 25.38 83.83 -16.65
N LEU A 537 24.17 84.06 -17.17
CA LEU A 537 23.90 84.98 -18.29
C LEU A 537 24.14 86.45 -17.89
N GLU A 538 23.75 86.85 -16.67
CA GLU A 538 24.03 88.20 -16.14
C GLU A 538 25.53 88.42 -15.87
N ALA A 539 26.24 87.38 -15.43
CA ALA A 539 27.68 87.43 -15.13
C ALA A 539 28.59 87.45 -16.38
N GLN A 540 28.04 87.27 -17.59
CA GLN A 540 28.79 87.38 -18.85
C GLN A 540 28.76 88.79 -19.49
N SER A 541 28.17 89.81 -18.85
CA SER A 541 28.27 91.19 -19.35
C SER A 541 29.06 92.11 -18.39
N LYS A 542 30.17 92.63 -18.93
CA LYS A 542 31.07 93.71 -18.45
C LYS A 542 32.19 93.34 -17.45
N GLU A 543 33.33 93.00 -18.05
CA GLU A 543 34.68 93.49 -17.74
C GLU A 543 34.75 94.77 -16.85
N LYS A 544 35.47 94.76 -15.73
CA LYS A 544 36.89 95.21 -15.61
C LYS A 544 37.37 95.39 -14.16
N GLN A 545 38.60 94.92 -13.94
CA GLN A 545 39.67 95.42 -13.06
C GLN A 545 39.61 95.26 -11.52
N ASP A 546 40.49 94.36 -11.06
CA ASP A 546 41.56 94.57 -10.07
C ASP A 546 41.21 95.12 -8.68
N GLU A 547 40.87 94.23 -7.73
CA GLU A 547 41.27 94.38 -6.31
C GLU A 547 41.11 93.13 -5.39
N LEU A 548 40.43 92.04 -5.80
CA LEU A 548 39.99 90.98 -4.87
C LEU A 548 40.75 89.63 -4.86
N LYS A 549 42.01 89.59 -5.31
CA LYS A 549 42.77 88.32 -5.47
C LYS A 549 43.60 87.84 -4.27
N LYS A 550 43.59 88.53 -3.11
CA LYS A 550 44.39 88.08 -1.95
C LYS A 550 43.60 87.44 -0.79
N GLU A 551 42.33 87.78 -0.57
CA GLU A 551 41.55 87.19 0.55
C GLU A 551 40.91 85.83 0.20
N HIS A 552 40.49 85.62 -1.04
CA HIS A 552 39.73 84.41 -1.40
C HIS A 552 40.58 83.13 -1.44
N ALA A 553 41.88 83.25 -1.70
CA ALA A 553 42.81 82.12 -1.72
C ALA A 553 43.10 81.56 -0.32
N GLU A 554 43.06 82.40 0.73
CA GLU A 554 43.26 81.97 2.11
C GLU A 554 41.99 81.35 2.71
N GLU A 555 40.81 81.89 2.39
CA GLU A 555 39.53 81.34 2.85
C GLU A 555 39.21 79.98 2.20
N CYS A 556 39.56 79.80 0.91
CA CYS A 556 39.38 78.53 0.22
C CYS A 556 40.30 77.43 0.79
N LYS A 557 41.55 77.76 1.14
CA LYS A 557 42.47 76.84 1.84
C LYS A 557 41.98 76.47 3.25
N ARG A 558 41.37 77.41 3.99
CA ARG A 558 40.80 77.12 5.33
C ARG A 558 39.59 76.19 5.25
N ARG A 559 38.69 76.41 4.29
CA ARG A 559 37.50 75.55 4.09
C ARG A 559 37.87 74.16 3.62
N GLU A 560 38.82 74.01 2.69
CA GLU A 560 39.29 72.68 2.26
C GLU A 560 39.93 71.89 3.41
N GLN A 561 40.73 72.54 4.27
CA GLN A 561 41.31 71.89 5.44
C GLN A 561 40.24 71.47 6.48
N GLN A 562 39.16 72.24 6.61
CA GLN A 562 38.07 71.94 7.52
C GLN A 562 37.18 70.79 7.01
N TYR A 563 36.84 70.79 5.72
CA TYR A 563 36.12 69.68 5.08
C TYR A 563 36.93 68.39 5.01
N ALA A 564 38.24 68.46 4.77
CA ALA A 564 39.12 67.29 4.80
C ALA A 564 39.21 66.67 6.21
N LYS A 565 39.20 67.50 7.27
CA LYS A 565 39.13 67.02 8.67
C LYS A 565 37.79 66.37 8.99
N GLU A 566 36.68 66.97 8.58
CA GLU A 566 35.34 66.42 8.85
C GLU A 566 35.07 65.13 8.09
N ARG A 567 35.56 65.01 6.85
CA ARG A 567 35.42 63.80 6.03
C ARG A 567 36.21 62.63 6.61
N LYS A 568 37.47 62.87 7.02
CA LYS A 568 38.28 61.86 7.74
C LYS A 568 37.64 61.45 9.07
N ARG A 569 37.00 62.37 9.79
CA ARG A 569 36.29 62.06 11.03
C ARG A 569 35.06 61.18 10.79
N ARG A 570 34.26 61.45 9.74
CA ARG A 570 33.09 60.63 9.40
C ARG A 570 33.46 59.26 8.85
N GLU A 571 34.52 59.16 8.04
CA GLU A 571 35.07 57.87 7.58
C GLU A 571 35.55 57.05 8.79
N TYR A 572 36.26 57.66 9.75
CA TYR A 572 36.68 56.99 10.99
C TYR A 572 35.50 56.56 11.88
N GLU A 573 34.47 57.41 12.04
CA GLU A 573 33.26 57.06 12.80
C GLU A 573 32.43 55.94 12.13
N PHE A 574 32.42 55.87 10.79
CA PHE A 574 31.75 54.80 10.03
C PHE A 574 32.53 53.47 10.14
N GLU A 575 33.85 53.49 9.99
CA GLU A 575 34.70 52.31 10.18
C GLU A 575 34.63 51.75 11.60
N GLN A 576 34.55 52.61 12.63
CA GLN A 576 34.36 52.20 14.02
C GLN A 576 33.01 51.50 14.24
N ARG A 577 31.92 51.97 13.60
CA ARG A 577 30.58 51.35 13.70
C ARG A 577 30.50 50.03 12.95
N GLU A 578 31.08 49.94 11.76
CA GLU A 578 31.20 48.68 11.00
C GLU A 578 32.02 47.64 11.79
N GLN A 579 33.13 48.05 12.41
CA GLN A 579 33.91 47.16 13.27
C GLN A 579 33.15 46.73 14.52
N GLN A 580 32.39 47.61 15.17
CA GLN A 580 31.52 47.25 16.30
C GLN A 580 30.44 46.25 15.89
N HIS A 581 29.73 46.50 14.78
CA HIS A 581 28.66 45.63 14.31
C HIS A 581 29.19 44.26 13.88
N LYS A 582 30.39 44.21 13.29
CA LYS A 582 31.07 42.96 12.93
C LYS A 582 31.54 42.19 14.16
N GLN A 583 32.03 42.88 15.20
CA GLN A 583 32.39 42.26 16.49
C GLN A 583 31.17 41.76 17.27
N GLU A 584 30.04 42.48 17.22
CA GLU A 584 28.77 42.04 17.83
C GLU A 584 28.20 40.83 17.09
N TYR A 585 28.21 40.84 15.75
CA TYR A 585 27.80 39.70 14.94
C TYR A 585 28.69 38.47 15.17
N GLU A 586 30.01 38.63 15.23
CA GLU A 586 30.93 37.52 15.53
C GLU A 586 30.77 37.00 16.96
N LYS A 587 30.43 37.86 17.93
CA LYS A 587 30.09 37.44 19.30
C LYS A 587 28.78 36.66 19.36
N GLU A 588 27.73 37.14 18.70
CA GLU A 588 26.41 36.49 18.66
C GLU A 588 26.51 35.15 17.92
N HIS A 589 27.23 35.11 16.81
CA HIS A 589 27.45 33.89 16.02
C HIS A 589 28.31 32.87 16.77
N LYS A 590 29.34 33.30 17.52
CA LYS A 590 30.09 32.40 18.42
C LYS A 590 29.21 31.87 19.55
N ARG A 591 28.34 32.72 20.12
CA ARG A 591 27.41 32.34 21.19
C ARG A 591 26.40 31.31 20.68
N LEU A 592 25.76 31.54 19.54
CA LEU A 592 24.83 30.60 18.93
C LEU A 592 25.49 29.28 18.52
N LYS A 593 26.74 29.33 18.06
CA LYS A 593 27.52 28.13 17.73
C LYS A 593 27.91 27.34 18.98
N GLN A 594 28.22 28.02 20.09
CA GLN A 594 28.42 27.37 21.39
C GLN A 594 27.13 26.82 21.99
N GLU A 595 26.02 27.55 21.92
CA GLU A 595 24.70 27.07 22.36
C GLU A 595 24.28 25.83 21.54
N HIS A 596 24.53 25.82 20.23
CA HIS A 596 24.27 24.67 19.37
C HIS A 596 25.22 23.49 19.64
N GLU A 597 26.51 23.71 19.87
CA GLU A 597 27.45 22.65 20.27
C GLU A 597 27.14 22.10 21.67
N GLU A 598 26.65 22.93 22.59
CA GLU A 598 26.17 22.50 23.90
C GLU A 598 24.86 21.71 23.81
N GLU A 599 23.94 22.11 22.93
CA GLU A 599 22.74 21.34 22.61
C GLU A 599 23.10 20.00 21.96
N LEU A 600 24.04 20.00 21.01
CA LEU A 600 24.52 18.78 20.36
C LEU A 600 25.18 17.85 21.39
N LYS A 601 25.96 18.39 22.33
CA LYS A 601 26.55 17.62 23.44
C LYS A 601 25.50 17.11 24.42
N ARG A 602 24.45 17.87 24.71
CA ARG A 602 23.31 17.41 25.53
C ARG A 602 22.52 16.32 24.81
N HIS A 603 22.36 16.45 23.50
CA HIS A 603 21.69 15.46 22.66
C HIS A 603 22.53 14.19 22.51
N GLU A 604 23.84 14.31 22.32
CA GLU A 604 24.79 13.20 22.31
C GLU A 604 24.87 12.52 23.68
N GLN A 605 24.90 13.27 24.79
CA GLN A 605 24.83 12.70 26.15
C GLN A 605 23.50 12.01 26.44
N HIS A 606 22.39 12.57 25.97
CA HIS A 606 21.07 11.95 26.07
C HIS A 606 20.96 10.71 25.17
N GLU A 607 21.56 10.73 23.99
CA GLU A 607 21.66 9.58 23.08
C GLU A 607 22.62 8.51 23.61
N GLN A 608 23.67 8.90 24.35
CA GLN A 608 24.58 8.00 25.06
C GLN A 608 23.92 7.39 26.29
N GLN A 609 23.13 8.15 27.05
CA GLN A 609 22.30 7.64 28.15
C GLN A 609 21.19 6.71 27.63
N LEU A 610 20.56 7.05 26.50
CA LEU A 610 19.63 6.17 25.79
C LEU A 610 20.33 4.94 25.22
N LYS A 611 21.56 5.05 24.70
CA LYS A 611 22.37 3.90 24.28
C LYS A 611 22.78 3.04 25.46
N GLU A 612 23.11 3.60 26.62
CA GLU A 612 23.43 2.85 27.84
C GLU A 612 22.18 2.20 28.46
N GLU A 613 21.00 2.83 28.39
CA GLU A 613 19.72 2.22 28.77
C GLU A 613 19.29 1.13 27.78
N VAL A 614 19.45 1.40 26.48
CA VAL A 614 19.22 0.43 25.40
C VAL A 614 20.25 -0.70 25.44
N ASP A 615 21.49 -0.46 25.86
CA ASP A 615 22.52 -1.49 26.04
C ASP A 615 22.30 -2.27 27.35
N LYS A 616 21.67 -1.67 28.38
CA LYS A 616 21.12 -2.37 29.55
C LYS A 616 19.95 -3.29 29.18
N TYR A 617 19.08 -2.83 28.28
CA TYR A 617 17.97 -3.62 27.74
C TYR A 617 18.44 -4.67 26.73
N LYS A 618 19.44 -4.36 25.90
CA LYS A 618 20.09 -5.30 24.98
C LYS A 618 20.97 -6.29 25.71
N SER A 619 21.61 -5.95 26.84
CA SER A 619 22.36 -6.93 27.65
C SER A 619 21.45 -7.93 28.36
N ALA A 620 20.15 -7.65 28.46
CA ALA A 620 19.16 -8.60 28.98
C ALA A 620 18.50 -9.48 27.90
N ASP A 621 18.62 -9.13 26.60
CA ASP A 621 18.16 -9.97 25.47
C ASP A 621 19.32 -10.57 24.64
N PHE A 622 20.56 -10.09 24.82
CA PHE A 622 21.76 -10.64 24.19
C PHE A 622 22.23 -11.92 24.89
N GLU A 623 21.89 -12.12 26.17
CA GLU A 623 22.01 -13.44 26.82
C GLU A 623 20.96 -14.46 26.34
N LYS A 624 19.95 -14.01 25.59
CA LYS A 624 18.96 -14.90 24.95
C LYS A 624 19.30 -15.26 23.50
N TRP A 625 20.11 -14.43 22.82
CA TRP A 625 20.59 -14.70 21.46
C TRP A 625 21.99 -15.34 21.39
N THR A 626 22.71 -15.39 22.51
CA THR A 626 23.98 -16.14 22.65
C THR A 626 23.74 -17.61 23.05
N ILE A 627 22.48 -18.02 23.24
CA ILE A 627 22.06 -19.43 23.38
C ILE A 627 21.69 -20.05 22.02
N LEU A 628 21.46 -19.24 20.97
CA LEU A 628 21.17 -19.70 19.61
C LEU A 628 22.42 -20.00 18.76
N LYS A 629 23.62 -19.98 19.35
CA LYS A 629 24.83 -20.60 18.79
C LYS A 629 24.99 -22.09 19.16
N LYS A 630 23.98 -22.67 19.81
CA LYS A 630 23.87 -24.13 20.03
C LYS A 630 22.49 -24.63 19.63
N ASP A 631 21.97 -24.15 18.50
CA ASP A 631 20.75 -24.74 17.94
C ASP A 631 21.11 -26.08 17.28
N ASP A 632 20.75 -27.16 17.97
CA ASP A 632 20.90 -28.54 17.55
C ASP A 632 20.23 -28.81 16.20
N SER A 633 19.41 -27.92 15.64
CA SER A 633 18.70 -28.13 14.36
C SER A 633 19.57 -27.96 13.11
N ILE A 634 20.43 -26.94 13.03
CA ILE A 634 21.38 -26.74 11.90
C ILE A 634 22.48 -27.78 11.96
N ASN A 635 23.03 -28.01 13.16
CA ASN A 635 24.01 -29.07 13.38
C ASN A 635 23.38 -30.46 13.21
N SER A 636 22.11 -30.68 13.55
CA SER A 636 21.40 -31.93 13.26
C SER A 636 21.14 -32.13 11.77
N LEU A 637 20.89 -31.06 10.99
CA LEU A 637 20.70 -31.16 9.55
C LEU A 637 22.03 -31.44 8.85
N LEU A 638 23.08 -30.69 9.20
CA LEU A 638 24.46 -30.94 8.74
C LEU A 638 24.93 -32.35 9.11
N LYS A 639 24.64 -32.80 10.35
CA LYS A 639 24.95 -34.15 10.83
C LYS A 639 24.12 -35.24 10.15
N LYS A 640 22.81 -35.04 9.91
CA LYS A 640 21.97 -35.98 9.12
C LYS A 640 22.41 -36.10 7.67
N ILE A 641 23.00 -35.05 7.12
CA ILE A 641 23.56 -35.02 5.77
C ILE A 641 24.96 -35.67 5.74
N GLU A 642 25.81 -35.41 6.75
CA GLU A 642 27.11 -36.07 6.95
C GLU A 642 27.01 -37.57 7.24
N ASP A 643 26.06 -37.97 8.10
CA ASP A 643 25.79 -39.38 8.44
C ASP A 643 25.28 -40.17 7.22
N LYS A 644 24.69 -39.49 6.24
CA LYS A 644 24.18 -40.08 5.00
C LYS A 644 25.21 -40.08 3.86
N TYR A 645 26.20 -39.18 3.90
CA TYR A 645 27.21 -38.99 2.85
C TYR A 645 28.55 -38.48 3.44
N PRO A 646 29.41 -39.37 3.94
CA PRO A 646 30.72 -38.98 4.47
C PRO A 646 31.62 -38.43 3.36
N GLY A 647 32.38 -37.38 3.65
CA GLY A 647 33.17 -36.62 2.67
C GLY A 647 34.17 -37.45 1.85
N SER A 648 34.62 -38.60 2.36
CA SER A 648 35.52 -39.53 1.67
C SER A 648 34.86 -40.35 0.55
N GLU A 649 33.53 -40.38 0.45
CA GLU A 649 32.79 -41.11 -0.60
C GLU A 649 32.27 -40.22 -1.73
N MET A 650 32.37 -38.89 -1.60
CA MET A 650 31.78 -37.94 -2.56
C MET A 650 32.33 -38.07 -3.98
N ASP A 651 33.63 -38.38 -4.15
CA ASP A 651 34.21 -38.56 -5.48
C ASP A 651 33.77 -39.87 -6.15
N LYS A 652 33.57 -40.94 -5.37
CA LYS A 652 32.95 -42.18 -5.85
C LYS A 652 31.48 -41.96 -6.19
N LEU A 653 30.72 -41.28 -5.32
CA LEU A 653 29.32 -40.90 -5.55
C LEU A 653 29.17 -39.99 -6.77
N ARG A 654 30.12 -39.08 -7.02
CA ARG A 654 30.19 -38.27 -8.24
C ARG A 654 30.39 -39.13 -9.47
N ALA A 655 31.38 -40.03 -9.46
CA ALA A 655 31.66 -40.93 -10.57
C ALA A 655 30.46 -41.87 -10.87
N GLU A 656 29.89 -42.49 -9.84
CA GLU A 656 28.71 -43.37 -9.96
C GLU A 656 27.46 -42.61 -10.41
N ALA A 657 27.26 -41.37 -9.93
CA ALA A 657 26.15 -40.54 -10.37
C ALA A 657 26.33 -40.08 -11.83
N ARG A 658 27.55 -39.72 -12.24
CA ARG A 658 27.84 -39.32 -13.63
C ARG A 658 27.55 -40.45 -14.61
N ASP A 659 28.01 -41.66 -14.30
CA ASP A 659 27.76 -42.87 -15.09
C ASP A 659 26.25 -43.19 -15.19
N LYS A 660 25.54 -43.13 -14.06
CA LYS A 660 24.10 -43.37 -13.99
C LYS A 660 23.25 -42.34 -14.77
N PHE A 661 23.73 -41.11 -14.92
CA PHE A 661 22.96 -40.01 -15.51
C PHE A 661 23.46 -39.56 -16.88
N GLY A 662 24.41 -40.28 -17.48
CA GLY A 662 24.94 -39.97 -18.80
C GLY A 662 25.70 -38.65 -18.86
N ILE A 663 26.29 -38.22 -17.73
CA ILE A 663 27.20 -37.07 -17.69
C ILE A 663 28.59 -37.60 -18.02
N ASP A 664 29.14 -37.11 -19.13
CA ASP A 664 30.45 -37.51 -19.62
C ASP A 664 31.55 -37.07 -18.64
N SER A 665 32.21 -38.04 -18.03
CA SER A 665 33.27 -37.79 -17.03
C SER A 665 34.60 -37.37 -17.68
N ASP A 666 34.77 -37.56 -18.99
CA ASP A 666 35.94 -37.12 -19.75
C ASP A 666 35.80 -35.65 -20.21
N LYS A 667 34.65 -35.02 -19.94
CA LYS A 667 34.37 -33.60 -20.22
C LYS A 667 34.30 -32.79 -18.93
N PHE A 668 34.58 -31.50 -19.05
CA PHE A 668 34.41 -30.53 -17.99
C PHE A 668 32.94 -30.06 -17.94
N ASN A 669 32.25 -30.42 -16.86
CA ASN A 669 30.81 -30.22 -16.69
C ASN A 669 30.56 -29.05 -15.73
N LEU A 670 30.01 -27.97 -16.27
CA LEU A 670 29.85 -26.72 -15.54
C LEU A 670 28.37 -26.42 -15.32
N GLY A 671 27.95 -26.37 -14.05
CA GLY A 671 26.56 -26.16 -13.66
C GLY A 671 26.25 -24.68 -13.44
N ILE A 672 25.23 -24.15 -14.11
CA ILE A 672 24.80 -22.76 -13.99
C ILE A 672 23.52 -22.70 -13.16
N THR A 673 23.62 -22.13 -11.95
CA THR A 673 22.53 -22.04 -10.97
C THR A 673 22.28 -20.60 -10.52
N GLY A 674 21.15 -20.35 -9.86
CA GLY A 674 20.71 -19.03 -9.42
C GLY A 674 19.20 -18.86 -9.56
N GLN A 675 18.61 -17.85 -8.93
CA GLN A 675 17.17 -17.63 -8.94
C GLN A 675 16.54 -17.57 -10.36
N SER A 676 15.24 -17.83 -10.48
CA SER A 676 14.53 -17.65 -11.75
C SER A 676 14.56 -16.19 -12.24
N GLY A 677 14.81 -15.98 -13.54
CA GLY A 677 14.86 -14.64 -14.15
C GLY A 677 16.18 -13.87 -14.00
N VAL A 678 17.22 -14.45 -13.38
CA VAL A 678 18.56 -13.81 -13.26
C VAL A 678 19.38 -13.85 -14.56
N GLY A 679 18.91 -14.58 -15.57
CA GLY A 679 19.54 -14.66 -16.90
C GLY A 679 20.48 -15.87 -17.12
N LYS A 680 20.21 -17.01 -16.46
CA LYS A 680 20.99 -18.26 -16.61
C LYS A 680 21.03 -18.77 -18.05
N SER A 681 19.87 -18.99 -18.67
CA SER A 681 19.77 -19.50 -20.04
C SER A 681 20.36 -18.52 -21.06
N THR A 682 20.22 -17.20 -20.85
CA THR A 682 20.91 -16.17 -21.65
C THR A 682 22.43 -16.26 -21.52
N LEU A 683 22.95 -16.52 -20.32
CA LEU A 683 24.38 -16.72 -20.11
C LEU A 683 24.89 -18.00 -20.78
N VAL A 684 24.11 -19.09 -20.72
CA VAL A 684 24.41 -20.36 -21.44
C VAL A 684 24.54 -20.10 -22.94
N ASN A 685 23.59 -19.37 -23.53
CA ASN A 685 23.60 -19.03 -24.95
C ASN A 685 24.79 -18.15 -25.31
N ALA A 686 25.04 -17.12 -24.51
CA ALA A 686 26.15 -16.19 -24.71
C ALA A 686 27.51 -16.90 -24.65
N LEU A 687 27.71 -17.77 -23.67
CA LEU A 687 28.95 -18.57 -23.54
C LEU A 687 29.14 -19.53 -24.71
N ARG A 688 28.06 -20.00 -25.35
CA ARG A 688 28.12 -20.87 -26.54
C ARG A 688 28.17 -20.11 -27.87
N GLY A 689 27.97 -18.79 -27.84
CA GLY A 689 27.93 -17.93 -29.03
C GLY A 689 26.61 -17.97 -29.82
N TYR A 690 25.50 -18.41 -29.22
CA TYR A 690 24.18 -18.45 -29.86
C TYR A 690 23.33 -17.21 -29.52
N ASP A 691 22.45 -16.82 -30.45
CA ASP A 691 21.36 -15.88 -30.16
C ASP A 691 20.26 -16.56 -29.34
N ASP A 692 19.52 -15.81 -28.52
CA ASP A 692 18.45 -16.37 -27.68
C ASP A 692 17.29 -16.98 -28.50
N ASN A 693 17.17 -16.65 -29.79
CA ASN A 693 16.18 -17.21 -30.72
C ASN A 693 16.73 -18.33 -31.61
N ASP A 694 18.00 -18.72 -31.47
CA ASP A 694 18.59 -19.78 -32.28
C ASP A 694 17.91 -21.13 -31.96
N PRO A 695 17.61 -21.98 -32.96
CA PRO A 695 17.03 -23.30 -32.73
C PRO A 695 17.86 -24.21 -31.78
N GLU A 696 19.18 -24.00 -31.71
CA GLU A 696 20.11 -24.73 -30.84
C GLU A 696 20.37 -24.04 -29.48
N ALA A 697 19.74 -22.89 -29.24
CA ALA A 697 19.85 -22.15 -27.99
C ALA A 697 19.06 -22.79 -26.84
N ALA A 698 19.51 -22.52 -25.61
CA ALA A 698 18.72 -22.72 -24.42
C ALA A 698 17.53 -21.77 -24.42
N THR A 699 16.32 -22.31 -24.23
CA THR A 699 15.08 -21.54 -24.24
C THR A 699 15.09 -20.44 -23.18
N VAL A 700 14.93 -19.19 -23.60
CA VAL A 700 14.92 -18.02 -22.69
C VAL A 700 13.49 -17.52 -22.48
N GLY A 701 13.12 -17.28 -21.22
CA GLY A 701 11.85 -16.67 -20.86
C GLY A 701 11.86 -16.03 -19.47
N ILE A 702 10.79 -15.29 -19.15
CA ILE A 702 10.67 -14.51 -17.90
C ILE A 702 10.26 -15.41 -16.72
N THR A 703 9.64 -16.55 -16.99
CA THR A 703 9.37 -17.64 -16.04
C THR A 703 10.48 -18.68 -16.09
N GLU A 704 10.52 -19.58 -15.12
CA GLU A 704 11.38 -20.76 -15.18
C GLU A 704 11.03 -21.58 -16.43
N CYS A 705 11.93 -21.59 -17.41
CA CYS A 705 11.76 -22.31 -18.69
C CYS A 705 12.47 -23.68 -18.68
N THR A 706 13.21 -23.96 -17.62
CA THR A 706 14.07 -25.13 -17.44
C THR A 706 13.56 -25.92 -16.24
N ASP A 707 12.69 -26.92 -16.47
CA ASP A 707 12.11 -27.76 -15.40
C ASP A 707 13.08 -28.90 -14.97
N GLU A 708 14.02 -29.28 -15.84
CA GLU A 708 15.03 -30.32 -15.63
C GLU A 708 16.43 -29.81 -15.98
N VAL A 709 17.46 -30.38 -15.35
CA VAL A 709 18.86 -30.06 -15.64
C VAL A 709 19.17 -30.45 -17.08
N LYS A 710 19.53 -29.50 -17.92
CA LYS A 710 19.83 -29.75 -19.34
C LYS A 710 21.26 -29.33 -19.70
N GLY A 711 22.01 -30.29 -20.24
CA GLY A 711 23.37 -30.08 -20.72
C GLY A 711 23.40 -29.55 -22.15
N TYR A 712 24.27 -28.57 -22.38
CA TYR A 712 24.51 -27.93 -23.66
C TYR A 712 26.01 -27.98 -23.97
N PRO A 713 26.45 -28.88 -24.86
CA PRO A 713 27.84 -28.93 -25.29
C PRO A 713 28.26 -27.62 -25.96
N HIS A 714 29.51 -27.20 -25.72
CA HIS A 714 30.06 -26.00 -26.33
C HIS A 714 30.50 -26.29 -27.78
N PRO A 715 30.05 -25.51 -28.78
CA PRO A 715 30.28 -25.83 -30.20
C PRO A 715 31.75 -25.75 -30.63
N LYS A 716 32.57 -24.92 -29.96
CA LYS A 716 34.01 -24.74 -30.27
C LYS A 716 34.96 -25.39 -29.25
N ILE A 717 34.47 -25.89 -28.13
CA ILE A 717 35.29 -26.41 -27.02
C ILE A 717 34.77 -27.81 -26.70
N GLU A 718 35.39 -28.81 -27.35
CA GLU A 718 34.91 -30.19 -27.39
C GLU A 718 34.74 -30.83 -26.00
N HIS A 719 35.56 -30.42 -25.05
CA HIS A 719 35.61 -30.93 -23.68
C HIS A 719 34.81 -30.08 -22.67
N LEU A 720 33.94 -29.16 -23.11
CA LEU A 720 33.12 -28.33 -22.22
C LEU A 720 31.63 -28.57 -22.43
N VAL A 721 30.91 -28.81 -21.34
CA VAL A 721 29.44 -28.90 -21.32
C VAL A 721 28.87 -27.95 -20.27
N LEU A 722 27.96 -27.08 -20.68
CA LEU A 722 27.27 -26.13 -19.82
C LEU A 722 25.90 -26.67 -19.45
N TYR A 723 25.60 -26.81 -18.17
CA TYR A 723 24.31 -27.28 -17.70
C TYR A 723 23.49 -26.08 -17.21
N ASP A 724 22.34 -25.85 -17.83
CA ASP A 724 21.36 -24.89 -17.33
C ASP A 724 20.53 -25.58 -16.25
N LEU A 725 20.63 -25.11 -15.01
CA LEU A 725 19.84 -25.64 -13.91
C LEU A 725 18.54 -24.83 -13.75
N PRO A 726 17.48 -25.46 -13.24
CA PRO A 726 16.30 -24.74 -12.77
C PRO A 726 16.65 -23.60 -11.79
N GLY A 727 15.74 -22.65 -11.60
CA GLY A 727 15.87 -21.65 -10.54
C GLY A 727 15.85 -22.29 -9.14
N ALA A 728 16.87 -22.02 -8.33
CA ALA A 728 16.83 -22.34 -6.91
C ALA A 728 15.83 -21.44 -6.17
N GLY A 729 15.18 -21.96 -5.11
CA GLY A 729 14.25 -21.20 -4.27
C GLY A 729 12.83 -21.03 -4.83
N THR A 730 12.42 -21.86 -5.80
CA THR A 730 11.05 -21.86 -6.37
C THR A 730 10.17 -22.96 -5.75
N ARG A 731 8.84 -22.88 -5.93
CA ARG A 731 7.86 -23.90 -5.46
C ARG A 731 8.22 -25.34 -5.90
N ARG A 732 8.92 -25.50 -7.04
CA ARG A 732 9.33 -26.80 -7.59
C ARG A 732 10.75 -27.23 -7.15
N HIS A 733 11.58 -26.29 -6.71
CA HIS A 733 13.02 -26.46 -6.50
C HIS A 733 13.47 -25.78 -5.21
N ARG A 734 13.03 -26.36 -4.09
CA ARG A 734 13.25 -25.89 -2.71
C ARG A 734 14.73 -25.91 -2.33
N ALA A 735 15.26 -24.81 -1.80
CA ALA A 735 16.69 -24.65 -1.50
C ALA A 735 17.23 -25.73 -0.55
N GLU A 736 16.40 -26.21 0.38
CA GLU A 736 16.76 -27.18 1.41
C GLU A 736 17.12 -28.57 0.84
N THR A 737 16.54 -28.94 -0.30
CA THR A 737 16.82 -30.22 -0.99
C THR A 737 17.48 -30.03 -2.35
N TYR A 738 17.52 -28.78 -2.86
CA TYR A 738 18.00 -28.43 -4.20
C TYR A 738 19.39 -28.97 -4.52
N PHE A 739 20.34 -28.89 -3.56
CA PHE A 739 21.69 -29.42 -3.74
C PHE A 739 21.69 -30.91 -4.13
N CYS A 740 20.82 -31.70 -3.50
CA CYS A 740 20.69 -33.12 -3.74
C CYS A 740 19.74 -33.43 -4.89
N ASP A 741 18.59 -32.75 -4.97
CA ASP A 741 17.54 -32.97 -5.97
C ASP A 741 18.01 -32.64 -7.38
N LYS A 742 18.80 -31.56 -7.50
CA LYS A 742 19.43 -31.13 -8.75
C LYS A 742 20.88 -31.57 -8.87
N ARG A 743 21.32 -32.38 -7.90
CA ARG A 743 22.58 -33.13 -7.92
C ARG A 743 23.78 -32.24 -8.20
N LEU A 744 23.82 -31.05 -7.58
CA LEU A 744 24.85 -30.05 -7.85
C LEU A 744 26.28 -30.56 -7.57
N TYR A 745 26.40 -31.61 -6.76
CA TYR A 745 27.66 -32.30 -6.51
C TYR A 745 28.26 -32.97 -7.76
N VAL A 746 27.51 -33.25 -8.83
CA VAL A 746 28.03 -33.93 -10.03
C VAL A 746 28.81 -33.02 -10.97
N PHE A 747 28.78 -31.71 -10.78
CA PHE A 747 29.46 -30.75 -11.64
C PHE A 747 30.89 -30.48 -11.17
N ASP A 748 31.80 -30.27 -12.11
CA ASP A 748 33.21 -29.92 -11.86
C ASP A 748 33.35 -28.49 -11.32
N CYS A 749 32.40 -27.61 -11.65
CA CYS A 749 32.30 -26.25 -11.13
C CYS A 749 30.86 -25.73 -11.20
N LEU A 750 30.49 -24.86 -10.25
CA LEU A 750 29.21 -24.15 -10.24
C LEU A 750 29.39 -22.65 -10.52
N LEU A 751 28.62 -22.14 -11.47
CA LEU A 751 28.41 -20.71 -11.70
C LEU A 751 27.11 -20.28 -11.03
N VAL A 752 27.20 -19.42 -10.01
CA VAL A 752 26.03 -18.85 -9.30
C VAL A 752 25.73 -17.48 -9.87
N VAL A 753 24.62 -17.35 -10.61
CA VAL A 753 24.24 -16.14 -11.35
C VAL A 753 23.27 -15.28 -10.54
N MET A 754 23.55 -13.99 -10.41
CA MET A 754 22.85 -13.04 -9.53
C MET A 754 22.55 -11.73 -10.27
N ALA A 755 21.36 -11.15 -10.11
CA ALA A 755 20.90 -10.02 -10.96
C ALA A 755 20.79 -8.64 -10.30
N VAL A 756 20.67 -8.54 -8.96
CA VAL A 756 20.64 -7.24 -8.24
C VAL A 756 21.26 -7.36 -6.84
N ARG A 757 20.87 -8.40 -6.08
CA ARG A 757 21.34 -8.72 -4.73
C ARG A 757 21.59 -10.21 -4.57
N ALA A 758 22.40 -10.59 -3.60
CA ALA A 758 22.55 -11.99 -3.21
C ALA A 758 21.31 -12.51 -2.46
N PHE A 759 20.66 -13.53 -3.01
CA PHE A 759 19.60 -14.22 -2.28
C PHE A 759 20.22 -15.23 -1.30
N GLU A 760 19.62 -15.33 -0.12
CA GLU A 760 20.11 -16.17 0.97
C GLU A 760 20.24 -17.64 0.55
N ASP A 761 19.28 -18.14 -0.23
CA ASP A 761 19.28 -19.51 -0.78
C ASP A 761 20.48 -19.79 -1.70
N ASP A 762 20.82 -18.84 -2.59
CA ASP A 762 21.95 -18.98 -3.52
C ASP A 762 23.29 -19.00 -2.75
N LEU A 763 23.39 -18.23 -1.67
CA LEU A 763 24.55 -18.16 -0.78
C LEU A 763 24.70 -19.43 0.07
N ILE A 764 23.61 -19.96 0.61
CA ILE A 764 23.60 -21.22 1.36
C ILE A 764 24.05 -22.38 0.47
N LEU A 765 23.52 -22.45 -0.76
CA LEU A 765 23.91 -23.47 -1.75
C LEU A 765 25.39 -23.36 -2.14
N ALA A 766 25.89 -22.15 -2.37
CA ALA A 766 27.28 -21.90 -2.70
C ALA A 766 28.23 -22.31 -1.56
N LYS A 767 27.87 -21.98 -0.32
CA LYS A 767 28.64 -22.36 0.87
C LYS A 767 28.72 -23.88 1.02
N PHE A 768 27.57 -24.54 0.90
CA PHE A 768 27.49 -25.99 1.01
C PHE A 768 28.30 -26.68 -0.11
N ALA A 769 28.26 -26.17 -1.34
CA ALA A 769 29.07 -26.67 -2.44
C ALA A 769 30.58 -26.54 -2.17
N GLN A 770 31.04 -25.40 -1.63
CA GLN A 770 32.44 -25.19 -1.26
C GLN A 770 32.89 -26.10 -0.12
N GLU A 771 32.07 -26.28 0.92
CA GLU A 771 32.34 -27.20 2.04
C GLU A 771 32.46 -28.66 1.58
N LYS A 772 31.82 -29.01 0.45
CA LYS A 772 31.90 -30.33 -0.19
C LYS A 772 32.89 -30.40 -1.36
N GLY A 773 33.76 -29.40 -1.48
CA GLY A 773 34.88 -29.39 -2.43
C GLY A 773 34.49 -29.16 -3.89
N THR A 774 33.26 -28.70 -4.19
CA THR A 774 32.88 -28.24 -5.53
C THR A 774 33.22 -26.75 -5.65
N PRO A 775 34.10 -26.34 -6.59
CA PRO A 775 34.43 -24.93 -6.82
C PRO A 775 33.21 -24.11 -7.23
N VAL A 776 33.08 -22.91 -6.67
CA VAL A 776 31.99 -21.98 -6.96
C VAL A 776 32.54 -20.65 -7.46
N ILE A 777 31.94 -20.14 -8.54
CA ILE A 777 32.20 -18.81 -9.11
C ILE A 777 30.88 -18.02 -9.10
N PHE A 778 30.93 -16.79 -8.63
CA PHE A 778 29.79 -15.89 -8.60
C PHE A 778 29.79 -14.99 -9.83
N ILE A 779 28.63 -14.88 -10.47
CA ILE A 779 28.42 -14.04 -11.66
C ILE A 779 27.34 -13.01 -11.36
N ARG A 780 27.73 -11.74 -11.30
CA ARG A 780 26.81 -10.61 -11.23
C ARG A 780 26.39 -10.22 -12.65
N ASN A 781 25.15 -10.55 -12.99
CA ASN A 781 24.50 -10.24 -14.27
C ASN A 781 23.59 -9.00 -14.14
N LYS A 782 23.23 -8.37 -15.27
CA LYS A 782 22.34 -7.19 -15.33
C LYS A 782 22.88 -5.96 -14.60
N ALA A 783 24.20 -5.74 -14.68
CA ALA A 783 24.85 -4.60 -14.03
C ALA A 783 24.60 -3.27 -14.76
N LYS A 784 23.83 -3.27 -15.86
CA LYS A 784 23.52 -2.06 -16.64
C LYS A 784 22.82 -0.98 -15.80
N ASN A 785 21.85 -1.36 -14.97
CA ASN A 785 21.16 -0.40 -14.11
C ASN A 785 22.10 0.19 -13.05
N ASP A 786 23.03 -0.63 -12.54
CA ASP A 786 24.06 -0.17 -11.61
C ASP A 786 25.00 0.83 -12.29
N PHE A 787 25.37 0.59 -13.56
CA PHE A 787 26.14 1.51 -14.38
C PHE A 787 25.40 2.81 -14.68
N GLU A 788 24.13 2.74 -15.11
CA GLU A 788 23.28 3.93 -15.35
C GLU A 788 23.13 4.77 -14.07
N THR A 789 22.92 4.11 -12.93
CA THR A 789 22.87 4.79 -11.62
C THR A 789 24.21 5.46 -11.26
N MET A 790 25.33 4.81 -11.56
CA MET A 790 26.67 5.37 -11.32
C MET A 790 26.98 6.52 -12.29
N GLN A 791 26.53 6.43 -13.54
CA GLN A 791 26.66 7.47 -14.55
C GLN A 791 25.88 8.72 -14.16
N ASP A 792 24.64 8.55 -13.69
CA ASP A 792 23.81 9.65 -13.20
C ASP A 792 24.43 10.36 -11.99
N LYS A 793 25.16 9.61 -11.15
CA LYS A 793 25.86 10.14 -9.97
C LYS A 793 27.22 10.77 -10.28
N ASN A 794 27.84 10.43 -11.41
CA ASN A 794 29.20 10.83 -11.76
C ASN A 794 29.27 11.34 -13.20
N LYS A 795 28.41 12.32 -13.54
CA LYS A 795 28.20 12.80 -14.92
C LYS A 795 29.44 13.36 -15.62
N ASP A 796 30.43 13.83 -14.85
CA ASP A 796 31.67 14.44 -15.37
C ASP A 796 32.86 13.46 -15.44
N MET A 797 32.71 12.22 -14.96
CA MET A 797 33.77 11.21 -15.02
C MET A 797 33.92 10.63 -16.43
N LYS A 798 35.17 10.31 -16.80
CA LYS A 798 35.43 9.58 -18.05
C LYS A 798 34.83 8.17 -17.96
N GLU A 799 34.31 7.69 -19.08
CA GLU A 799 33.61 6.41 -19.16
C GLU A 799 34.45 5.22 -18.65
N GLU A 800 35.75 5.19 -18.99
CA GLU A 800 36.68 4.14 -18.52
C GLU A 800 36.83 4.13 -16.98
N GLU A 801 37.00 5.30 -16.37
CA GLU A 801 37.11 5.45 -14.91
C GLU A 801 35.78 5.15 -14.21
N LEU A 802 34.66 5.51 -14.84
CA LEU A 802 33.31 5.20 -14.35
C LEU A 802 33.02 3.70 -14.38
N ILE A 803 33.46 2.99 -15.42
CA ILE A 803 33.36 1.52 -15.52
C ILE A 803 34.18 0.88 -14.39
N GLU A 804 35.42 1.30 -14.18
CA GLU A 804 36.26 0.78 -13.08
C GLU A 804 35.66 1.04 -11.69
N LEU A 805 35.12 2.25 -11.46
CA LEU A 805 34.45 2.60 -10.22
C LEU A 805 33.18 1.77 -9.99
N THR A 806 32.39 1.56 -11.04
CA THR A 806 31.17 0.75 -10.99
C THR A 806 31.52 -0.71 -10.69
N ILE A 807 32.50 -1.27 -11.39
CA ILE A 807 32.97 -2.65 -11.19
C ILE A 807 33.51 -2.85 -9.78
N SER A 808 34.34 -1.93 -9.28
CA SER A 808 34.91 -2.03 -7.93
C SER A 808 33.85 -1.93 -6.84
N THR A 809 32.85 -1.04 -7.00
CA THR A 809 31.75 -0.88 -6.05
C THR A 809 30.85 -2.12 -5.99
N ILE A 810 30.48 -2.66 -7.16
CA ILE A 810 29.68 -3.87 -7.25
C ILE A 810 30.44 -5.06 -6.66
N LYS A 811 31.73 -5.22 -7.00
CA LYS A 811 32.55 -6.30 -6.42
C LYS A 811 32.66 -6.20 -4.91
N LYS A 812 32.88 -4.98 -4.36
CA LYS A 812 33.00 -4.77 -2.92
C LYS A 812 31.71 -5.11 -2.19
N SER A 813 30.59 -4.54 -2.60
CA SER A 813 29.28 -4.79 -1.99
C SER A 813 28.87 -6.27 -2.07
N THR A 814 29.05 -6.89 -3.24
CA THR A 814 28.74 -8.32 -3.44
C THR A 814 29.65 -9.21 -2.58
N LYS A 815 30.94 -8.86 -2.45
CA LYS A 815 31.89 -9.58 -1.60
C LYS A 815 31.48 -9.51 -0.13
N GLU A 816 31.12 -8.34 0.37
CA GLU A 816 30.66 -8.15 1.74
C GLU A 816 29.39 -8.97 2.04
N GLU A 817 28.44 -9.06 1.09
CA GLU A 817 27.24 -9.90 1.22
C GLU A 817 27.59 -11.39 1.29
N ILE A 818 28.50 -11.86 0.45
CA ILE A 818 28.93 -13.27 0.42
C ILE A 818 29.75 -13.65 1.65
N GLU A 819 30.62 -12.76 2.13
CA GLU A 819 31.46 -13.03 3.31
C GLU A 819 30.64 -13.09 4.62
N LYS A 820 29.49 -12.39 4.69
CA LYS A 820 28.57 -12.44 5.85
C LYS A 820 28.02 -13.83 6.13
N VAL A 821 27.88 -14.70 5.12
CA VAL A 821 27.44 -16.09 5.31
C VAL A 821 28.60 -17.05 5.61
N GLY A 822 29.83 -16.56 5.67
CA GLY A 822 31.04 -17.33 6.00
C GLY A 822 31.76 -17.94 4.80
N ILE A 823 31.44 -17.53 3.57
CA ILE A 823 32.20 -17.90 2.37
C ILE A 823 33.45 -17.03 2.29
N LYS A 824 34.64 -17.64 2.31
CA LYS A 824 35.91 -16.93 2.27
C LYS A 824 36.41 -16.79 0.83
N ASN A 825 36.94 -15.61 0.49
CA ASN A 825 37.55 -15.32 -0.82
C ASN A 825 36.65 -15.66 -2.03
N PRO A 826 35.45 -15.07 -2.16
CA PRO A 826 34.56 -15.36 -3.28
C PRO A 826 35.14 -14.87 -4.61
N ASN A 827 35.16 -15.75 -5.62
CA ASN A 827 35.52 -15.40 -7.00
C ASN A 827 34.32 -14.75 -7.69
N ILE A 828 34.35 -13.43 -7.87
CA ILE A 828 33.21 -12.64 -8.39
C ILE A 828 33.56 -12.05 -9.76
N PHE A 829 32.74 -12.37 -10.76
CA PHE A 829 32.78 -11.77 -12.09
C PHE A 829 31.52 -10.95 -12.33
N ILE A 830 31.66 -9.84 -13.05
CA ILE A 830 30.55 -9.02 -13.50
C ILE A 830 30.45 -9.23 -15.01
N ILE A 831 29.30 -9.70 -15.48
CA ILE A 831 29.08 -10.08 -16.87
C ILE A 831 27.72 -9.55 -17.30
N GLU A 832 27.63 -8.90 -18.46
CA GLU A 832 26.34 -8.63 -19.09
C GLU A 832 26.11 -9.67 -20.19
N GLY A 833 25.23 -10.65 -19.94
CA GLY A 833 25.05 -11.81 -20.82
C GLY A 833 24.67 -11.44 -22.26
N ARG A 834 24.03 -10.29 -22.48
CA ARG A 834 23.69 -9.82 -23.84
C ARG A 834 24.86 -9.19 -24.58
N SER A 835 25.76 -8.52 -23.87
CA SER A 835 26.94 -7.83 -24.43
C SER A 835 28.10 -8.79 -24.67
N LEU A 836 28.19 -9.91 -23.94
CA LEU A 836 29.21 -10.95 -24.16
C LEU A 836 29.11 -11.58 -25.57
N ARG A 837 27.95 -11.46 -26.22
CA ARG A 837 27.68 -11.93 -27.59
C ARG A 837 28.42 -11.12 -28.67
N GLU A 838 28.59 -9.82 -28.45
CA GLU A 838 29.21 -8.90 -29.41
C GLU A 838 30.74 -9.08 -29.50
N SER A 839 31.35 -9.67 -28.47
CA SER A 839 32.78 -9.95 -28.37
C SER A 839 33.19 -11.39 -28.74
N SER A 840 32.22 -12.25 -29.07
CA SER A 840 32.42 -13.71 -29.31
C SER A 840 32.23 -14.14 -30.78
N GLN A 841 31.84 -13.20 -31.65
CA GLN A 841 31.95 -13.29 -33.11
C GLN A 841 33.35 -12.83 -33.53
#